data_AF-A0A1I4XKP0-F1
#
_entry.id   AF-A0A1I4XKP0-F1
#
_cell.length_a   1.000
_cell.length_b   1.000
_cell.length_c   1.000
_cell.angle_alpha   90.00
_cell.angle_beta   90.00
_cell.angle_gamma   90.00
#
_symmetry.space_group_name_H-M   'P 1'
#
loop_
_entity.id
_entity.type
_entity.pdbx_description
1 polymer ?
#
loop_
_entity_poly.entity_id
_entity_poly.type
_entity_poly.pdbx_seq_one_letter_code
_entity_poly.pdbx_strand_id
1 'polypeptide(L)'
;MFKKLSSSLLIVSACVFSSCTPTVKQEIAILPTPVSLTEQSGSFVLKDGMKIGVSDQSLFPAVGYLQEILRNVISSSVEVTTDQNQVDMYFQLKDTGGKPGSYKLESTPESVRVEATDYSGFISAITTIRQLLPATIEVQGEKQTYSIPAVQIEDAPRFEWRGFMLDASRHFWNKDEVKHVLDLMSLYKLNKFHWHLSDDQGWRIEIEKYPLLTEKGAWRKFNTQDRTCMARAKEEDNTDFLIPEDKIRIVEGDTLYGGYYTHDDIKEIVAYAAQRGIDVIPEIDMPGHFLAAIGQYPELACDGLIGWGETFSSPICPGKDTTLEFCRNVFKEIFELFPYEYVHMGGDEVEKANWKKCPLCQKRIRTEKLGSVEELQAWFVRDMEKFFLANGKKLIGWDEVVTDGLSSDAAITWWRSWAKDALPTATAQKQKVIACPNEHFYFDYAQDQNSVKKILAYDPCADERLSPEEKKYIWGVQANLWAEWIPTMKRIEYLIVPRMIALSEIAWAEPAAKPSLEEFYRQLVPQFKRMDVMRVNYRVPDLQGFYKVNAFIDETAVDLTCPLPGTEIRYTTDGSMPTKESALYDGALEVEETTDFAFRTFRPDGSPSDVVRTKYVKAPYAEAVTAPAALQSGLKAVWHDFRGNLCADIEAAPVKGEYVVESVSIPEEVKGNIGLVLTGYLEVPADGIYTFALLSDDGSTLMLDGELLGDNDGAHSPVEIIVQKALKAGLHPIEVRYFDCNGGVLQMELVNEKSEKEVLPSTWLKHE
;
A
#
# COMPACT_ATOMS: atom_id res chain seq x y z
N MET A 1 -92.98 9.16 4.10
CA MET A 1 -91.62 8.88 4.61
C MET A 1 -90.97 7.87 3.67
N PHE A 2 -89.81 8.22 3.09
CA PHE A 2 -88.90 7.40 2.27
C PHE A 2 -89.45 6.89 0.92
N LYS A 3 -88.75 6.89 -0.23
CA LYS A 3 -87.31 6.92 -0.55
C LYS A 3 -87.13 7.40 -2.01
N LYS A 4 -86.07 8.16 -2.29
CA LYS A 4 -85.52 8.43 -3.64
C LYS A 4 -84.71 7.22 -4.12
N LEU A 5 -84.87 6.84 -5.39
CA LEU A 5 -83.85 6.21 -6.22
C LEU A 5 -83.77 7.04 -7.51
N SER A 6 -82.59 7.54 -7.87
CA SER A 6 -82.30 7.90 -9.25
C SER A 6 -80.87 7.48 -9.59
N SER A 7 -80.80 6.64 -10.61
CA SER A 7 -79.62 6.20 -11.33
C SER A 7 -78.76 7.38 -11.84
N SER A 8 -77.45 7.17 -11.95
CA SER A 8 -76.60 7.95 -12.85
C SER A 8 -75.42 7.12 -13.34
N LEU A 9 -75.23 7.22 -14.66
CA LEU A 9 -74.22 6.61 -15.53
C LEU A 9 -72.78 6.84 -15.05
N LEU A 10 -71.94 5.80 -15.14
CA LEU A 10 -70.47 5.90 -15.05
C LEU A 10 -69.88 6.08 -16.45
N ILE A 11 -69.09 7.15 -16.62
CA ILE A 11 -68.19 7.37 -17.75
C ILE A 11 -66.80 6.87 -17.32
N VAL A 12 -66.23 5.97 -18.12
CA VAL A 12 -64.88 5.42 -17.95
C VAL A 12 -63.86 6.42 -18.47
N SER A 13 -62.95 6.88 -17.62
CA SER A 13 -61.75 7.64 -18.02
C SER A 13 -60.55 6.71 -17.97
N ALA A 14 -59.90 6.49 -19.11
CA ALA A 14 -58.68 5.71 -19.23
C ALA A 14 -57.46 6.60 -18.91
N CYS A 15 -56.85 6.39 -17.75
CA CYS A 15 -55.54 6.96 -17.42
C CYS A 15 -54.45 6.04 -17.97
N VAL A 16 -53.69 6.54 -18.95
CA VAL A 16 -52.43 5.95 -19.40
C VAL A 16 -51.39 6.23 -18.32
N PHE A 17 -51.04 5.20 -17.54
CA PHE A 17 -49.86 5.23 -16.68
C PHE A 17 -48.63 5.03 -17.56
N SER A 18 -47.92 6.12 -17.88
CA SER A 18 -46.53 6.04 -18.31
C SER A 18 -45.69 5.55 -17.14
N SER A 19 -45.15 4.35 -17.28
CA SER A 19 -44.16 3.76 -16.37
C SER A 19 -42.87 4.56 -16.46
N CYS A 20 -42.72 5.62 -15.67
CA CYS A 20 -41.41 6.20 -15.38
C CYS A 20 -40.70 5.23 -14.42
N THR A 21 -40.01 4.24 -14.95
CA THR A 21 -38.89 3.63 -14.21
C THR A 21 -37.88 4.75 -13.93
N PRO A 22 -37.51 5.02 -12.67
CA PRO A 22 -36.45 5.96 -12.40
C PRO A 22 -35.17 5.41 -13.02
N THR A 23 -34.73 5.99 -14.14
CA THR A 23 -33.36 5.83 -14.63
C THR A 23 -32.46 6.34 -13.51
N VAL A 24 -31.84 5.43 -12.78
CA VAL A 24 -30.78 5.76 -11.82
C VAL A 24 -29.70 6.46 -12.63
N LYS A 25 -29.57 7.78 -12.45
CA LYS A 25 -28.51 8.57 -13.09
C LYS A 25 -27.19 8.01 -12.57
N GLN A 26 -26.33 7.53 -13.47
CA GLN A 26 -25.00 7.05 -13.08
C GLN A 26 -24.25 8.21 -12.43
N GLU A 27 -23.87 8.04 -11.18
CA GLU A 27 -23.06 9.02 -10.46
C GLU A 27 -21.68 9.13 -11.15
N ILE A 28 -21.24 10.37 -11.41
CA ILE A 28 -19.90 10.63 -11.93
C ILE A 28 -18.91 10.64 -10.77
N ALA A 29 -18.18 9.54 -10.61
CA ALA A 29 -17.16 9.37 -9.58
C ALA A 29 -15.79 9.17 -10.24
N ILE A 30 -15.05 10.27 -10.43
CA ILE A 30 -13.69 10.26 -10.97
C ILE A 30 -12.71 10.31 -9.81
N LEU A 31 -11.78 9.34 -9.79
CA LEU A 31 -10.67 9.29 -8.83
C LEU A 31 -9.34 9.21 -9.60
N PRO A 32 -8.33 10.04 -9.30
CA PRO A 32 -8.36 11.07 -8.28
C PRO A 32 -9.29 12.25 -8.60
N THR A 33 -9.74 12.96 -7.56
CA THR A 33 -10.70 14.08 -7.65
C THR A 33 -10.14 15.18 -8.57
N PRO A 34 -10.88 15.60 -9.61
CA PRO A 34 -10.43 16.66 -10.51
C PRO A 34 -10.47 18.03 -9.84
N VAL A 35 -9.61 18.95 -10.27
CA VAL A 35 -9.60 20.35 -9.78
C VAL A 35 -10.97 21.02 -9.97
N SER A 36 -11.60 20.81 -11.11
CA SER A 36 -12.96 21.28 -11.39
C SER A 36 -13.71 20.30 -12.29
N LEU A 37 -14.96 20.00 -11.93
CA LEU A 37 -15.90 19.23 -12.74
C LEU A 37 -17.26 19.90 -12.70
N THR A 38 -17.79 20.23 -13.88
CA THR A 38 -19.15 20.75 -14.06
C THR A 38 -19.95 19.79 -14.93
N GLU A 39 -21.01 19.20 -14.37
CA GLU A 39 -21.96 18.38 -15.13
C GLU A 39 -22.81 19.24 -16.07
N GLN A 40 -23.02 18.75 -17.29
CA GLN A 40 -23.92 19.33 -18.28
C GLN A 40 -25.04 18.35 -18.64
N SER A 41 -26.02 18.82 -19.43
CA SER A 41 -27.15 17.98 -19.85
C SER A 41 -26.81 17.13 -21.07
N GLY A 42 -27.09 15.83 -20.99
CA GLY A 42 -26.93 14.88 -22.09
C GLY A 42 -25.65 14.05 -21.98
N SER A 43 -25.33 13.34 -23.06
CA SER A 43 -24.16 12.49 -23.14
C SER A 43 -23.72 12.32 -24.59
N PHE A 44 -22.41 12.20 -24.78
CA PHE A 44 -21.78 11.88 -26.05
C PHE A 44 -21.85 10.37 -26.30
N VAL A 45 -22.62 9.93 -27.28
CA VAL A 45 -22.78 8.51 -27.61
C VAL A 45 -21.66 8.03 -28.54
N LEU A 46 -20.96 6.97 -28.15
CA LEU A 46 -19.93 6.34 -29.00
C LEU A 46 -20.59 5.64 -30.20
N LYS A 47 -20.04 5.84 -31.39
CA LYS A 47 -20.56 5.31 -32.67
C LYS A 47 -19.45 4.61 -33.45
N ASP A 48 -19.82 3.57 -34.19
CA ASP A 48 -18.88 2.92 -35.11
C ASP A 48 -18.45 3.87 -36.23
N GLY A 49 -17.17 3.82 -36.58
CA GLY A 49 -16.57 4.66 -37.63
C GLY A 49 -16.30 6.10 -37.18
N MET A 50 -16.26 6.37 -35.88
CA MET A 50 -15.93 7.69 -35.35
C MET A 50 -14.55 8.18 -35.80
N LYS A 51 -14.46 9.49 -36.00
CA LYS A 51 -13.21 10.18 -36.34
C LYS A 51 -12.61 10.84 -35.12
N ILE A 52 -11.34 10.55 -34.88
CA ILE A 52 -10.53 11.21 -33.84
C ILE A 52 -9.50 12.09 -34.54
N GLY A 53 -9.60 13.40 -34.34
CA GLY A 53 -8.62 14.36 -34.85
C GLY A 53 -7.53 14.65 -33.82
N VAL A 54 -6.31 14.80 -34.30
CA VAL A 54 -5.19 15.35 -33.50
C VAL A 54 -4.63 16.60 -34.16
N SER A 55 -4.22 17.56 -33.36
CA SER A 55 -3.55 18.76 -33.88
C SER A 55 -2.10 18.51 -34.36
N ASP A 56 -1.46 17.46 -33.88
CA ASP A 56 -0.06 17.12 -34.17
C ASP A 56 0.15 15.59 -34.20
N GLN A 57 1.04 15.12 -35.08
CA GLN A 57 1.31 13.69 -35.26
C GLN A 57 1.94 13.02 -34.03
N SER A 58 2.66 13.78 -33.19
CA SER A 58 3.23 13.28 -31.93
C SER A 58 2.18 12.75 -30.95
N LEU A 59 0.91 13.08 -31.14
CA LEU A 59 -0.21 12.60 -30.31
C LEU A 59 -0.76 11.23 -30.74
N PHE A 60 -0.28 10.66 -31.85
CA PHE A 60 -0.74 9.34 -32.31
C PHE A 60 -0.59 8.23 -31.27
N PRO A 61 0.49 8.12 -30.46
CA PRO A 61 0.58 7.10 -29.43
C PRO A 61 -0.49 7.25 -28.34
N ALA A 62 -0.81 8.47 -27.92
CA ALA A 62 -1.84 8.74 -26.91
C ALA A 62 -3.24 8.39 -27.45
N VAL A 63 -3.57 8.83 -28.66
CA VAL A 63 -4.86 8.46 -29.27
C VAL A 63 -4.91 6.96 -29.57
N GLY A 64 -3.79 6.33 -29.95
CA GLY A 64 -3.69 4.88 -30.11
C GLY A 64 -4.02 4.13 -28.81
N TYR A 65 -3.61 4.66 -27.65
CA TYR A 65 -4.00 4.11 -26.35
C TYR A 65 -5.51 4.25 -26.10
N LEU A 66 -6.10 5.41 -26.42
CA LEU A 66 -7.56 5.57 -26.37
C LEU A 66 -8.27 4.59 -27.32
N GLN A 67 -7.76 4.40 -28.54
CA GLN A 67 -8.30 3.43 -29.47
C GLN A 67 -8.24 2.01 -28.91
N GLU A 68 -7.17 1.65 -28.19
CA GLU A 68 -7.07 0.36 -27.52
C GLU A 68 -8.18 0.18 -26.47
N ILE A 69 -8.45 1.19 -25.64
CA ILE A 69 -9.54 1.18 -24.67
C ILE A 69 -10.90 1.00 -25.37
N LEU A 70 -11.09 1.66 -26.51
CA LEU A 70 -12.37 1.66 -27.24
C LEU A 70 -12.53 0.49 -28.22
N ARG A 71 -11.47 -0.30 -28.49
CA ARG A 71 -11.39 -1.27 -29.60
C ARG A 71 -12.50 -2.32 -29.60
N ASN A 72 -13.01 -2.65 -28.42
CA ASN A 72 -14.03 -3.68 -28.24
C ASN A 72 -15.46 -3.15 -28.46
N VAL A 73 -15.62 -1.82 -28.58
CA VAL A 73 -16.92 -1.15 -28.65
C VAL A 73 -17.13 -0.45 -29.98
N ILE A 74 -16.12 0.27 -30.47
CA ILE A 74 -16.21 0.97 -31.74
C ILE A 74 -14.95 0.77 -32.59
N SER A 75 -15.15 0.81 -33.90
CA SER A 75 -14.07 1.14 -34.83
C SER A 75 -13.89 2.67 -34.92
N SER A 76 -12.65 3.14 -35.02
CA SER A 76 -12.34 4.56 -35.18
C SER A 76 -11.17 4.80 -36.12
N SER A 77 -11.13 5.98 -36.75
CA SER A 77 -10.01 6.44 -37.58
C SER A 77 -9.36 7.68 -36.95
N VAL A 78 -8.03 7.79 -37.08
CA VAL A 78 -7.26 8.93 -36.58
C VAL A 78 -6.71 9.73 -37.75
N GLU A 79 -6.83 11.05 -37.69
CA GLU A 79 -6.25 11.96 -38.68
C GLU A 79 -5.65 13.22 -38.02
N VAL A 80 -4.63 13.79 -38.66
CA VAL A 80 -4.13 15.12 -38.28
C VAL A 80 -5.02 16.16 -38.93
N THR A 81 -5.59 17.06 -38.13
CA THR A 81 -6.46 18.14 -38.62
C THR A 81 -6.38 19.36 -37.71
N THR A 82 -6.66 20.53 -38.27
CA THR A 82 -6.84 21.78 -37.50
C THR A 82 -8.31 22.19 -37.38
N ASP A 83 -9.22 21.50 -38.08
CA ASP A 83 -10.66 21.77 -38.04
C ASP A 83 -11.37 20.78 -37.13
N GLN A 84 -11.55 21.18 -35.87
CA GLN A 84 -12.23 20.37 -34.86
C GLN A 84 -13.68 20.02 -35.22
N ASN A 85 -14.32 20.73 -36.16
CA ASN A 85 -15.73 20.47 -36.51
C ASN A 85 -15.91 19.25 -37.43
N GLN A 86 -14.82 18.70 -37.97
CA GLN A 86 -14.86 17.55 -38.89
C GLN A 86 -14.69 16.20 -38.18
N VAL A 87 -14.44 16.22 -36.87
CA VAL A 87 -14.13 15.05 -36.06
C VAL A 87 -15.01 14.97 -34.81
N ASP A 88 -15.28 13.75 -34.39
CA ASP A 88 -16.13 13.47 -33.22
C ASP A 88 -15.37 13.74 -31.92
N MET A 89 -14.10 13.32 -31.85
CA MET A 89 -13.17 13.63 -30.75
C MET A 89 -11.98 14.44 -31.28
N TYR A 90 -11.49 15.43 -30.54
CA TYR A 90 -10.34 16.25 -30.95
C TYR A 90 -9.35 16.46 -29.80
N PHE A 91 -8.08 16.16 -30.07
CA PHE A 91 -6.96 16.29 -29.13
C PHE A 91 -6.00 17.37 -29.62
N GLN A 92 -5.97 18.50 -28.90
CA GLN A 92 -5.24 19.69 -29.30
C GLN A 92 -4.07 19.99 -28.36
N LEU A 93 -2.86 20.02 -28.92
CA LEU A 93 -1.68 20.52 -28.24
C LEU A 93 -1.80 22.05 -28.15
N LYS A 94 -1.98 22.54 -26.93
CA LYS A 94 -2.21 23.95 -26.65
C LYS A 94 -1.78 24.24 -25.22
N ASP A 95 -1.10 25.35 -25.04
CA ASP A 95 -0.71 25.80 -23.70
C ASP A 95 -1.96 26.08 -22.86
N THR A 96 -2.17 25.25 -21.84
CA THR A 96 -3.26 25.38 -20.86
C THR A 96 -2.86 26.23 -19.65
N GLY A 97 -1.60 26.67 -19.57
CA GLY A 97 -1.05 27.40 -18.43
C GLY A 97 -0.81 26.55 -17.17
N GLY A 98 -1.00 25.23 -17.26
CA GLY A 98 -0.85 24.27 -16.16
C GLY A 98 0.52 23.59 -16.09
N LYS A 99 0.70 22.74 -15.07
CA LYS A 99 1.88 21.87 -14.91
C LYS A 99 1.82 20.71 -15.91
N PRO A 100 2.92 19.97 -16.13
CA PRO A 100 2.85 18.70 -16.84
C PRO A 100 1.79 17.78 -16.24
N GLY A 101 0.92 17.24 -17.10
CA GLY A 101 -0.25 16.46 -16.71
C GLY A 101 -1.55 17.24 -16.66
N SER A 102 -1.52 18.56 -16.79
CA SER A 102 -2.72 19.39 -16.86
C SER A 102 -3.48 19.22 -18.18
N TYR A 103 -4.81 19.21 -18.10
CA TYR A 103 -5.69 19.13 -19.27
C TYR A 103 -7.00 19.87 -19.05
N LYS A 104 -7.65 20.22 -20.17
CA LYS A 104 -9.05 20.62 -20.22
C LYS A 104 -9.82 19.61 -21.06
N LEU A 105 -10.95 19.14 -20.56
CA LEU A 105 -11.82 18.18 -21.23
C LEU A 105 -13.24 18.75 -21.28
N GLU A 106 -13.80 18.83 -22.48
CA GLU A 106 -15.21 19.14 -22.71
C GLU A 106 -15.87 17.98 -23.44
N SER A 107 -17.00 17.51 -22.91
CA SER A 107 -17.86 16.49 -23.52
C SER A 107 -19.25 17.08 -23.67
N THR A 108 -19.77 17.10 -24.90
CA THR A 108 -21.15 17.51 -25.24
C THR A 108 -21.84 16.36 -25.98
N PRO A 109 -23.17 16.37 -26.16
CA PRO A 109 -23.84 15.34 -26.95
C PRO A 109 -23.31 15.17 -28.39
N GLU A 110 -22.67 16.20 -28.94
CA GLU A 110 -22.13 16.25 -30.29
C GLU A 110 -20.65 15.87 -30.37
N SER A 111 -19.85 16.14 -29.33
CA SER A 111 -18.40 16.05 -29.46
C SER A 111 -17.61 15.95 -28.15
N VAL A 112 -16.37 15.47 -28.24
CA VAL A 112 -15.39 15.51 -27.13
C VAL A 112 -14.15 16.30 -27.54
N ARG A 113 -13.70 17.24 -26.69
CA ARG A 113 -12.56 18.11 -26.93
C ARG A 113 -11.59 18.03 -25.77
N VAL A 114 -10.30 17.83 -26.08
CA VAL A 114 -9.22 17.76 -25.10
C VAL A 114 -8.12 18.75 -25.48
N GLU A 115 -7.76 19.62 -24.55
CA GLU A 115 -6.61 20.52 -24.67
C GLU A 115 -5.57 20.17 -23.60
N ALA A 116 -4.30 20.03 -23.99
CA ALA A 116 -3.19 19.83 -23.05
C ALA A 116 -1.88 20.42 -23.60
N THR A 117 -0.98 20.81 -22.68
CA THR A 117 0.33 21.37 -23.04
C THR A 117 1.33 20.29 -23.44
N ASP A 118 1.16 19.06 -22.96
CA ASP A 118 2.06 17.95 -23.23
C ASP A 118 1.35 16.58 -23.25
N TYR A 119 2.14 15.56 -23.57
CA TYR A 119 1.71 14.16 -23.67
C TYR A 119 1.03 13.65 -22.39
N SER A 120 1.57 13.99 -21.21
CA SER A 120 1.05 13.50 -19.92
C SER A 120 -0.33 14.08 -19.58
N GLY A 121 -0.63 15.30 -20.06
CA GLY A 121 -1.98 15.88 -19.97
C GLY A 121 -3.00 15.11 -20.80
N PHE A 122 -2.64 14.69 -22.01
CA PHE A 122 -3.52 13.84 -22.83
C PHE A 122 -3.77 12.47 -22.22
N ILE A 123 -2.74 11.83 -21.65
CA ILE A 123 -2.93 10.56 -20.95
C ILE A 123 -3.86 10.73 -19.75
N SER A 124 -3.68 11.79 -18.96
CA SER A 124 -4.56 12.09 -17.83
C SER A 124 -6.01 12.32 -18.26
N ALA A 125 -6.23 13.01 -19.37
CA ALA A 125 -7.56 13.20 -19.97
C ALA A 125 -8.17 11.87 -20.45
N ILE A 126 -7.37 10.99 -21.08
CA ILE A 126 -7.79 9.65 -21.51
C ILE A 126 -8.20 8.80 -20.31
N THR A 127 -7.45 8.84 -19.21
CA THR A 127 -7.81 8.17 -17.96
C THR A 127 -9.16 8.68 -17.43
N THR A 128 -9.38 10.00 -17.45
CA THR A 128 -10.68 10.58 -17.07
C THR A 128 -11.82 10.14 -18.00
N ILE A 129 -11.61 10.10 -19.32
CA ILE A 129 -12.57 9.56 -20.29
C ILE A 129 -12.88 8.08 -19.99
N ARG A 130 -11.87 7.27 -19.69
CA ARG A 130 -12.02 5.85 -19.34
C ARG A 130 -12.89 5.66 -18.09
N GLN A 131 -12.74 6.52 -17.08
CA GLN A 131 -13.55 6.47 -15.86
C GLN A 131 -14.97 7.04 -16.04
N LEU A 132 -15.17 7.99 -16.95
CA LEU A 132 -16.50 8.50 -17.33
C LEU A 132 -17.34 7.46 -18.07
N LEU A 133 -16.70 6.50 -18.75
CA LEU A 133 -17.36 5.35 -19.36
C LEU A 133 -17.77 4.32 -18.29
N PRO A 134 -18.84 3.53 -18.49
CA PRO A 134 -19.22 2.47 -17.56
C PRO A 134 -18.12 1.41 -17.41
N ALA A 135 -18.07 0.74 -16.25
CA ALA A 135 -17.10 -0.32 -15.92
C ALA A 135 -16.98 -1.43 -16.99
N THR A 136 -18.07 -1.71 -17.70
CA THR A 136 -18.13 -2.77 -18.71
C THR A 136 -17.42 -2.42 -20.01
N ILE A 137 -16.78 -1.24 -20.10
CA ILE A 137 -15.83 -0.91 -21.17
C ILE A 137 -14.58 -1.79 -21.10
N GLU A 138 -14.25 -2.33 -19.92
CA GLU A 138 -13.03 -3.10 -19.68
C GLU A 138 -13.07 -4.53 -20.25
N VAL A 139 -14.26 -5.03 -20.60
CA VAL A 139 -14.47 -6.41 -21.09
C VAL A 139 -15.10 -6.45 -22.48
N GLN A 140 -14.83 -7.54 -23.20
CA GLN A 140 -15.40 -7.78 -24.52
C GLN A 140 -16.86 -8.23 -24.45
N GLY A 141 -17.71 -7.67 -25.32
CA GLY A 141 -18.93 -8.35 -25.78
C GLY A 141 -20.25 -7.94 -25.12
N GLU A 142 -20.27 -6.97 -24.20
CA GLU A 142 -21.55 -6.39 -23.78
C GLU A 142 -22.12 -5.49 -24.87
N LYS A 143 -23.17 -5.96 -25.54
CA LYS A 143 -23.93 -5.16 -26.51
C LYS A 143 -24.78 -4.13 -25.78
N GLN A 144 -24.15 -3.04 -25.38
CA GLN A 144 -24.83 -1.86 -24.85
C GLN A 144 -24.33 -0.59 -25.55
N THR A 145 -25.14 0.46 -25.49
CA THR A 145 -24.74 1.78 -25.98
C THR A 145 -23.83 2.42 -24.94
N TYR A 146 -22.58 2.68 -25.31
CA TYR A 146 -21.63 3.40 -24.46
C TYR A 146 -21.71 4.89 -24.72
N SER A 147 -21.67 5.68 -23.66
CA SER A 147 -21.71 7.14 -23.75
C SER A 147 -20.86 7.78 -22.66
N ILE A 148 -20.26 8.93 -22.99
CA ILE A 148 -19.54 9.79 -22.05
C ILE A 148 -20.52 10.88 -21.59
N PRO A 149 -20.77 11.07 -20.28
CA PRO A 149 -21.61 12.16 -19.80
C PRO A 149 -21.15 13.53 -20.33
N ALA A 150 -22.08 14.45 -20.55
CA ALA A 150 -21.72 15.81 -20.92
C ALA A 150 -21.13 16.52 -19.69
N VAL A 151 -19.88 16.98 -19.79
CA VAL A 151 -19.12 17.57 -18.68
C VAL A 151 -18.12 18.60 -19.19
N GLN A 152 -17.75 19.52 -18.31
CA GLN A 152 -16.55 20.36 -18.47
C GLN A 152 -15.62 20.12 -17.28
N ILE A 153 -14.37 19.76 -17.58
CA ILE A 153 -13.34 19.43 -16.60
C ILE A 153 -12.08 20.25 -16.90
N GLU A 154 -11.56 20.92 -15.87
CA GLU A 154 -10.21 21.48 -15.86
C GLU A 154 -9.45 20.80 -14.71
N ASP A 155 -8.29 20.25 -15.01
CA ASP A 155 -7.62 19.36 -14.06
C ASP A 155 -6.10 19.41 -14.19
N ALA A 156 -5.41 19.14 -13.08
CA ALA A 156 -3.97 19.23 -12.96
C ALA A 156 -3.46 18.42 -11.75
N PRO A 157 -2.29 17.77 -11.85
CA PRO A 157 -1.70 17.11 -10.70
C PRO A 157 -1.09 18.10 -9.71
N ARG A 158 -1.22 17.79 -8.41
CA ARG A 158 -0.49 18.43 -7.32
C ARG A 158 1.02 18.23 -7.45
N PHE A 159 1.45 16.97 -7.57
CA PHE A 159 2.86 16.57 -7.63
C PHE A 159 3.29 16.05 -9.01
N GLU A 160 4.54 16.31 -9.37
CA GLU A 160 5.15 15.78 -10.59
C GLU A 160 5.48 14.28 -10.47
N TRP A 161 5.94 13.85 -9.29
CA TRP A 161 6.23 12.46 -8.98
C TRP A 161 5.04 11.78 -8.32
N ARG A 162 4.40 10.83 -9.02
CA ARG A 162 3.29 10.03 -8.50
C ARG A 162 3.64 8.57 -8.70
N GLY A 163 4.36 8.03 -7.73
CA GLY A 163 5.14 6.81 -7.88
C GLY A 163 4.50 5.56 -7.30
N PHE A 164 4.85 4.43 -7.88
CA PHE A 164 4.65 3.10 -7.30
C PHE A 164 5.91 2.27 -7.53
N MET A 165 6.41 1.65 -6.46
CA MET A 165 7.56 0.76 -6.49
C MET A 165 7.12 -0.69 -6.44
N LEU A 166 7.73 -1.53 -7.28
CA LEU A 166 7.55 -2.99 -7.28
C LEU A 166 8.89 -3.69 -7.07
N ASP A 167 8.99 -4.46 -5.98
CA ASP A 167 10.06 -5.41 -5.73
C ASP A 167 9.89 -6.64 -6.61
N ALA A 168 10.77 -6.80 -7.61
CA ALA A 168 10.85 -7.99 -8.45
C ALA A 168 11.93 -8.98 -7.96
N SER A 169 12.72 -8.61 -6.96
CA SER A 169 13.82 -9.40 -6.45
C SER A 169 13.35 -10.51 -5.51
N ARG A 170 12.60 -10.16 -4.46
CA ARG A 170 12.20 -11.14 -3.44
C ARG A 170 11.25 -12.18 -4.04
N HIS A 171 10.23 -11.76 -4.78
CA HIS A 171 9.47 -12.61 -5.70
C HIS A 171 9.49 -12.03 -7.12
N PHE A 172 9.62 -12.91 -8.12
CA PHE A 172 9.71 -12.51 -9.53
C PHE A 172 8.32 -12.28 -10.14
N TRP A 173 8.24 -11.34 -11.09
CA TRP A 173 7.03 -11.03 -11.86
C TRP A 173 7.33 -11.21 -13.34
N ASN A 174 6.48 -11.90 -14.09
CA ASN A 174 6.65 -11.96 -15.53
C ASN A 174 6.24 -10.63 -16.20
N LYS A 175 6.55 -10.48 -17.49
CA LYS A 175 6.28 -9.23 -18.24
C LYS A 175 4.81 -8.81 -18.23
N ASP A 176 3.89 -9.78 -18.29
CA ASP A 176 2.45 -9.48 -18.36
C ASP A 176 1.91 -9.08 -16.98
N GLU A 177 2.44 -9.68 -15.91
CA GLU A 177 2.21 -9.25 -14.53
C GLU A 177 2.69 -7.80 -14.31
N VAL A 178 3.88 -7.43 -14.80
CA VAL A 178 4.38 -6.04 -14.69
C VAL A 178 3.50 -5.07 -15.48
N LYS A 179 3.08 -5.44 -16.70
CA LYS A 179 2.14 -4.63 -17.50
C LYS A 179 0.79 -4.45 -16.82
N HIS A 180 0.30 -5.48 -16.12
CA HIS A 180 -0.94 -5.38 -15.35
C HIS A 180 -0.84 -4.31 -14.26
N VAL A 181 0.28 -4.27 -13.53
CA VAL A 181 0.54 -3.20 -12.53
C VAL A 181 0.57 -1.82 -13.21
N LEU A 182 1.22 -1.69 -14.37
CA LEU A 182 1.24 -0.44 -15.15
C LEU A 182 -0.16 -0.01 -15.62
N ASP A 183 -1.05 -0.95 -15.95
CA ASP A 183 -2.43 -0.66 -16.30
C ASP A 183 -3.22 -0.12 -15.09
N LEU A 184 -3.02 -0.68 -13.89
CA LEU A 184 -3.62 -0.17 -12.65
C LEU A 184 -3.09 1.22 -12.31
N MET A 185 -1.78 1.44 -12.43
CA MET A 185 -1.16 2.75 -12.24
C MET A 185 -1.75 3.81 -13.19
N SER A 186 -1.86 3.46 -14.49
CA SER A 186 -2.41 4.36 -15.52
C SER A 186 -3.88 4.70 -15.26
N LEU A 187 -4.68 3.74 -14.80
CA LEU A 187 -6.09 3.93 -14.46
C LEU A 187 -6.29 4.98 -13.35
N TYR A 188 -5.27 5.21 -12.50
CA TYR A 188 -5.29 6.18 -11.41
C TYR A 188 -4.22 7.27 -11.55
N LYS A 189 -3.80 7.59 -12.78
CA LYS A 189 -2.93 8.74 -13.13
C LYS A 189 -1.55 8.75 -12.44
N LEU A 190 -1.06 7.61 -11.94
CA LEU A 190 0.32 7.44 -11.48
C LEU A 190 1.27 7.41 -12.69
N ASN A 191 2.48 7.97 -12.55
CA ASN A 191 3.37 8.25 -13.69
C ASN A 191 4.84 7.86 -13.48
N LYS A 192 5.20 7.27 -12.35
CA LYS A 192 6.57 6.83 -12.06
C LYS A 192 6.53 5.38 -11.58
N PHE A 193 7.09 4.47 -12.36
CA PHE A 193 7.24 3.06 -11.98
C PHE A 193 8.66 2.82 -11.52
N HIS A 194 8.84 2.76 -10.21
CA HIS A 194 10.11 2.43 -9.60
C HIS A 194 10.26 0.90 -9.55
N TRP A 195 11.27 0.37 -10.24
CA TRP A 195 11.40 -1.07 -10.44
C TRP A 195 12.65 -1.61 -9.77
N HIS A 196 12.45 -2.31 -8.66
CA HIS A 196 13.53 -2.88 -7.86
C HIS A 196 13.92 -4.26 -8.40
N LEU A 197 15.06 -4.28 -9.10
CA LEU A 197 15.47 -5.38 -9.99
C LEU A 197 16.55 -6.29 -9.38
N SER A 198 17.13 -5.93 -8.24
CA SER A 198 18.16 -6.73 -7.58
C SER A 198 18.13 -6.55 -6.08
N ASP A 199 18.25 -7.67 -5.35
CA ASP A 199 18.47 -7.71 -3.91
C ASP A 199 19.25 -9.00 -3.57
N ASP A 200 19.38 -9.34 -2.28
CA ASP A 200 20.06 -10.53 -1.80
C ASP A 200 19.46 -11.85 -2.31
N GLN A 201 18.14 -11.89 -2.54
CA GLN A 201 17.39 -13.11 -2.87
C GLN A 201 17.22 -13.33 -4.38
N GLY A 202 17.65 -12.38 -5.22
CA GLY A 202 17.54 -12.51 -6.66
C GLY A 202 18.11 -11.34 -7.47
N TRP A 203 18.65 -11.66 -8.64
CA TRP A 203 19.02 -10.69 -9.66
C TRP A 203 18.12 -10.86 -10.89
N ARG A 204 17.44 -9.80 -11.33
CA ARG A 204 16.30 -9.93 -12.26
C ARG A 204 16.51 -9.36 -13.64
N ILE A 205 17.65 -8.75 -13.94
CA ILE A 205 17.89 -8.14 -15.25
C ILE A 205 19.11 -8.75 -15.94
N GLU A 206 18.99 -9.06 -17.21
CA GLU A 206 20.14 -9.47 -18.02
C GLU A 206 21.21 -8.37 -18.05
N ILE A 207 22.46 -8.75 -17.83
CA ILE A 207 23.64 -7.91 -18.04
C ILE A 207 24.60 -8.74 -18.89
N GLU A 208 24.75 -8.39 -20.16
CA GLU A 208 25.46 -9.18 -21.17
C GLU A 208 26.91 -9.44 -20.77
N LYS A 209 27.56 -8.45 -20.13
CA LYS A 209 28.93 -8.62 -19.65
C LYS A 209 29.06 -9.60 -18.48
N TYR A 210 27.98 -9.84 -17.73
CA TYR A 210 27.98 -10.67 -16.52
C TYR A 210 26.85 -11.71 -16.53
N PRO A 211 26.87 -12.70 -17.44
CA PRO A 211 25.75 -13.61 -17.68
C PRO A 211 25.36 -14.46 -16.46
N LEU A 212 26.28 -14.77 -15.55
CA LEU A 212 25.96 -15.54 -14.34
C LEU A 212 24.94 -14.84 -13.42
N LEU A 213 24.79 -13.52 -13.52
CA LEU A 213 23.79 -12.77 -12.75
C LEU A 213 22.38 -13.30 -13.01
N THR A 214 22.05 -13.68 -14.25
CA THR A 214 20.73 -14.23 -14.60
C THR A 214 20.73 -15.73 -14.82
N GLU A 215 21.81 -16.33 -15.34
CA GLU A 215 21.89 -17.79 -15.48
C GLU A 215 21.73 -18.51 -14.14
N LYS A 216 22.29 -17.91 -13.08
CA LYS A 216 22.30 -18.44 -11.71
C LYS A 216 21.70 -17.50 -10.68
N GLY A 217 22.11 -16.23 -10.65
CA GLY A 217 21.66 -15.25 -9.63
C GLY A 217 20.16 -14.95 -9.64
N ALA A 218 19.48 -15.23 -10.74
CA ALA A 218 18.02 -15.14 -10.85
C ALA A 218 17.26 -16.33 -10.26
N TRP A 219 17.94 -17.38 -9.77
CA TRP A 219 17.30 -18.64 -9.40
C TRP A 219 17.79 -19.14 -8.04
N ARG A 220 16.87 -19.52 -7.16
CA ARG A 220 17.17 -20.00 -5.81
C ARG A 220 16.37 -21.25 -5.44
N LYS A 221 16.87 -22.03 -4.48
CA LYS A 221 16.02 -23.00 -3.75
C LYS A 221 15.07 -22.23 -2.83
N PHE A 222 13.96 -22.86 -2.44
CA PHE A 222 13.01 -22.25 -1.50
C PHE A 222 13.69 -21.86 -0.18
N ASN A 223 13.70 -20.57 0.09
CA ASN A 223 14.21 -19.96 1.33
C ASN A 223 13.12 -19.94 2.42
N THR A 224 13.37 -19.25 3.52
CA THR A 224 12.39 -19.12 4.62
C THR A 224 11.13 -18.36 4.20
N GLN A 225 11.27 -17.28 3.40
CA GLN A 225 10.13 -16.49 2.92
C GLN A 225 9.17 -17.36 2.08
N ASP A 226 9.72 -18.11 1.11
CA ASP A 226 8.94 -19.00 0.24
C ASP A 226 8.16 -20.04 1.07
N ARG A 227 8.82 -20.65 2.07
CA ARG A 227 8.22 -21.67 2.94
C ARG A 227 7.16 -21.10 3.87
N THR A 228 7.35 -19.88 4.37
CA THR A 228 6.34 -19.18 5.17
C THR A 228 5.09 -18.93 4.33
N CYS A 229 5.23 -18.44 3.09
CA CYS A 229 4.08 -18.30 2.19
C CYS A 229 3.34 -19.64 1.98
N MET A 230 4.06 -20.74 1.74
CA MET A 230 3.44 -22.05 1.60
C MET A 230 2.70 -22.52 2.86
N ALA A 231 3.24 -22.24 4.05
CA ALA A 231 2.58 -22.55 5.32
C ALA A 231 1.29 -21.74 5.50
N ARG A 232 1.37 -20.42 5.28
CA ARG A 232 0.24 -19.50 5.33
C ARG A 232 -0.87 -19.88 4.36
N ALA A 233 -0.51 -20.27 3.13
CA ALA A 233 -1.50 -20.72 2.14
C ALA A 233 -2.40 -21.85 2.67
N LYS A 234 -1.83 -22.75 3.47
CA LYS A 234 -2.53 -23.87 4.09
C LYS A 234 -3.28 -23.46 5.36
N GLU A 235 -2.64 -22.68 6.24
CA GLU A 235 -3.20 -22.28 7.53
C GLU A 235 -4.38 -21.30 7.38
N GLU A 236 -4.30 -20.43 6.38
CA GLU A 236 -5.28 -19.36 6.13
C GLU A 236 -6.32 -19.74 5.06
N ASP A 237 -6.23 -20.94 4.44
CA ASP A 237 -7.04 -21.31 3.27
C ASP A 237 -7.02 -20.21 2.19
N ASN A 238 -5.80 -19.73 1.89
CA ASN A 238 -5.59 -18.59 1.01
C ASN A 238 -4.58 -18.93 -0.10
N THR A 239 -5.08 -19.14 -1.31
CA THR A 239 -4.26 -19.48 -2.48
C THR A 239 -3.33 -18.36 -2.94
N ASP A 240 -3.53 -17.13 -2.47
CA ASP A 240 -2.73 -15.97 -2.85
C ASP A 240 -1.28 -16.08 -2.33
N PHE A 241 -1.03 -16.97 -1.36
CA PHE A 241 0.30 -17.28 -0.84
C PHE A 241 0.96 -18.50 -1.49
N LEU A 242 0.33 -19.14 -2.46
CA LEU A 242 0.96 -20.26 -3.17
C LEU A 242 2.07 -19.76 -4.09
N ILE A 243 3.22 -20.43 -4.08
CA ILE A 243 4.29 -20.14 -5.04
C ILE A 243 3.84 -20.57 -6.44
N PRO A 244 3.83 -19.67 -7.44
CA PRO A 244 3.39 -19.99 -8.80
C PRO A 244 4.28 -21.03 -9.49
N GLU A 245 3.65 -22.01 -10.15
CA GLU A 245 4.36 -23.08 -10.86
C GLU A 245 5.14 -22.59 -12.08
N ASP A 246 4.66 -21.52 -12.75
CA ASP A 246 5.31 -20.90 -13.90
C ASP A 246 6.61 -20.16 -13.56
N LYS A 247 6.89 -19.99 -12.26
CA LYS A 247 8.13 -19.38 -11.72
C LYS A 247 9.09 -20.44 -11.17
N ILE A 248 8.79 -21.74 -11.39
CA ILE A 248 9.58 -22.87 -10.92
C ILE A 248 10.25 -23.59 -12.10
N ARG A 249 11.52 -24.00 -11.91
CA ARG A 249 12.24 -24.91 -12.81
C ARG A 249 12.91 -26.05 -12.04
N ILE A 250 13.06 -27.20 -12.69
CA ILE A 250 13.82 -28.34 -12.17
C ILE A 250 15.17 -28.42 -12.87
N VAL A 251 16.26 -28.34 -12.10
CA VAL A 251 17.64 -28.44 -12.62
C VAL A 251 18.38 -29.46 -11.77
N GLU A 252 18.87 -30.53 -12.41
CA GLU A 252 19.65 -31.59 -11.73
C GLU A 252 18.95 -32.20 -10.50
N GLY A 253 17.62 -32.22 -10.49
CA GLY A 253 16.80 -32.74 -9.38
C GLY A 253 16.49 -31.72 -8.29
N ASP A 254 17.04 -30.51 -8.37
CA ASP A 254 16.70 -29.40 -7.49
C ASP A 254 15.53 -28.58 -8.06
N THR A 255 14.57 -28.27 -7.19
CA THR A 255 13.50 -27.29 -7.46
C THR A 255 14.02 -25.89 -7.22
N LEU A 256 14.04 -25.07 -8.28
CA LEU A 256 14.47 -23.68 -8.23
C LEU A 256 13.29 -22.76 -8.54
N TYR A 257 13.18 -21.68 -7.79
CA TYR A 257 12.25 -20.58 -8.00
C TYR A 257 12.99 -19.36 -8.54
N GLY A 258 12.38 -18.63 -9.47
CA GLY A 258 12.94 -17.39 -9.96
C GLY A 258 12.48 -16.99 -11.36
N GLY A 259 13.36 -16.25 -12.03
CA GLY A 259 13.11 -15.63 -13.33
C GLY A 259 13.86 -14.30 -13.46
N TYR A 260 13.99 -13.82 -14.69
CA TYR A 260 14.65 -12.56 -15.02
C TYR A 260 14.08 -11.99 -16.32
N TYR A 261 14.34 -10.70 -16.57
CA TYR A 261 13.97 -9.96 -17.76
C TYR A 261 15.17 -9.88 -18.72
N THR A 262 14.93 -10.23 -19.97
CA THR A 262 15.88 -9.98 -21.06
C THR A 262 15.88 -8.50 -21.45
N HIS A 263 16.90 -8.05 -22.20
CA HIS A 263 16.90 -6.71 -22.78
C HIS A 263 15.63 -6.40 -23.60
N ASP A 264 15.08 -7.40 -24.31
CA ASP A 264 13.87 -7.23 -25.11
C ASP A 264 12.60 -7.12 -24.25
N ASP A 265 12.51 -7.88 -23.15
CA ASP A 265 11.41 -7.73 -22.19
C ASP A 265 11.41 -6.33 -21.56
N ILE A 266 12.58 -5.82 -21.17
CA ILE A 266 12.72 -4.46 -20.63
C ILE A 266 12.27 -3.41 -21.64
N LYS A 267 12.75 -3.49 -22.89
CA LYS A 267 12.37 -2.54 -23.96
C LYS A 267 10.87 -2.55 -24.22
N GLU A 268 10.26 -3.73 -24.20
CA GLU A 268 8.81 -3.88 -24.37
C GLU A 268 8.03 -3.25 -23.21
N ILE A 269 8.45 -3.50 -21.97
CA ILE A 269 7.81 -2.92 -20.78
C ILE A 269 7.97 -1.40 -20.74
N VAL A 270 9.17 -0.88 -21.05
CA VAL A 270 9.43 0.56 -21.14
C VAL A 270 8.55 1.21 -22.22
N ALA A 271 8.42 0.59 -23.39
CA ALA A 271 7.55 1.10 -24.45
C ALA A 271 6.06 1.06 -24.03
N TYR A 272 5.64 -0.01 -23.35
CA TYR A 272 4.27 -0.17 -22.84
C TYR A 272 3.93 0.90 -21.78
N ALA A 273 4.86 1.18 -20.88
CA ALA A 273 4.76 2.22 -19.85
C ALA A 273 4.73 3.63 -20.47
N ALA A 274 5.61 3.89 -21.46
CA ALA A 274 5.68 5.19 -22.12
C ALA A 274 4.37 5.57 -22.83
N GLN A 275 3.70 4.61 -23.48
CA GLN A 275 2.38 4.82 -24.08
C GLN A 275 1.30 5.22 -23.05
N ARG A 276 1.50 4.82 -21.78
CA ARG A 276 0.64 5.14 -20.63
C ARG A 276 1.13 6.35 -19.84
N GLY A 277 2.09 7.10 -20.37
CA GLY A 277 2.67 8.27 -19.70
C GLY A 277 3.41 7.93 -18.40
N ILE A 278 3.91 6.70 -18.27
CA ILE A 278 4.66 6.23 -17.10
C ILE A 278 6.13 6.11 -17.46
N ASP A 279 6.99 6.79 -16.70
CA ASP A 279 8.43 6.59 -16.77
C ASP A 279 8.83 5.39 -15.90
N VAL A 280 9.74 4.54 -16.40
CA VAL A 280 10.29 3.40 -15.66
C VAL A 280 11.66 3.76 -15.11
N ILE A 281 11.82 3.63 -13.80
CA ILE A 281 13.04 3.96 -13.05
C ILE A 281 13.62 2.65 -12.52
N PRO A 282 14.73 2.15 -13.09
CA PRO A 282 15.37 0.95 -12.59
C PRO A 282 16.10 1.23 -11.28
N GLU A 283 16.04 0.27 -10.37
CA GLU A 283 16.90 0.20 -9.20
C GLU A 283 17.78 -1.03 -9.25
N ILE A 284 19.09 -0.79 -9.13
CA ILE A 284 20.09 -1.80 -8.80
C ILE A 284 20.73 -1.34 -7.49
N ASP A 285 20.27 -1.90 -6.38
CA ASP A 285 20.71 -1.47 -5.07
C ASP A 285 22.21 -1.80 -4.86
N MET A 286 22.95 -0.80 -4.38
CA MET A 286 24.35 -0.91 -3.98
C MET A 286 24.74 0.21 -2.99
N PRO A 287 25.69 -0.03 -2.08
CA PRO A 287 26.56 -1.21 -1.99
C PRO A 287 26.01 -2.39 -1.15
N GLY A 288 24.86 -2.20 -0.50
CA GLY A 288 24.12 -3.25 0.23
C GLY A 288 23.34 -4.18 -0.71
N HIS A 289 22.52 -5.07 -0.14
CA HIS A 289 21.55 -5.91 -0.87
C HIS A 289 22.09 -6.59 -2.14
N PHE A 290 23.34 -7.06 -2.09
CA PHE A 290 24.08 -7.50 -3.29
C PHE A 290 24.38 -9.00 -3.31
N LEU A 291 23.81 -9.79 -2.39
CA LEU A 291 24.21 -11.18 -2.19
C LEU A 291 23.93 -12.07 -3.42
N ALA A 292 22.87 -11.79 -4.19
CA ALA A 292 22.58 -12.53 -5.42
C ALA A 292 23.73 -12.41 -6.43
N ALA A 293 24.31 -11.22 -6.58
CA ALA A 293 25.46 -10.98 -7.45
C ALA A 293 26.76 -11.52 -6.85
N ILE A 294 27.03 -11.27 -5.56
CA ILE A 294 28.21 -11.77 -4.85
C ILE A 294 28.27 -13.30 -4.87
N GLY A 295 27.11 -13.97 -4.79
CA GLY A 295 27.04 -15.44 -4.88
C GLY A 295 27.56 -15.99 -6.20
N GLN A 296 27.52 -15.21 -7.28
CA GLN A 296 28.00 -15.61 -8.61
C GLN A 296 29.38 -15.04 -8.94
N TYR A 297 29.71 -13.88 -8.39
CA TYR A 297 31.01 -13.21 -8.51
C TYR A 297 31.56 -12.87 -7.11
N PRO A 298 32.10 -13.87 -6.38
CA PRO A 298 32.56 -13.68 -5.00
C PRO A 298 33.64 -12.61 -4.84
N GLU A 299 34.40 -12.34 -5.90
CA GLU A 299 35.43 -11.31 -5.95
C GLU A 299 34.90 -9.89 -5.71
N LEU A 300 33.59 -9.67 -5.85
CA LEU A 300 32.94 -8.37 -5.61
C LEU A 300 32.97 -7.97 -4.14
N ALA A 301 32.94 -8.94 -3.22
CA ALA A 301 32.96 -8.71 -1.77
C ALA A 301 34.39 -8.56 -1.23
N CYS A 302 34.52 -8.27 0.07
CA CYS A 302 35.82 -8.27 0.73
C CYS A 302 36.35 -9.72 0.84
N ASP A 303 37.66 -9.93 0.63
CA ASP A 303 38.23 -11.29 0.55
C ASP A 303 37.98 -12.09 1.84
N GLY A 304 37.36 -13.27 1.70
CA GLY A 304 37.04 -14.16 2.82
C GLY A 304 35.94 -13.64 3.76
N LEU A 305 35.20 -12.61 3.36
CA LEU A 305 34.19 -11.93 4.18
C LEU A 305 32.85 -11.85 3.42
N ILE A 306 32.30 -13.02 3.07
CA ILE A 306 30.97 -13.18 2.46
C ILE A 306 30.07 -13.90 3.47
N GLY A 307 28.89 -13.37 3.71
CA GLY A 307 27.91 -13.91 4.64
C GLY A 307 26.94 -12.84 5.11
N TRP A 308 26.41 -13.02 6.31
CA TRP A 308 25.48 -12.09 6.95
C TRP A 308 26.14 -11.41 8.16
N GLY A 309 25.83 -10.12 8.35
CA GLY A 309 26.06 -9.39 9.59
C GLY A 309 25.03 -9.76 10.66
N GLU A 310 24.71 -8.83 11.56
CA GLU A 310 23.61 -9.05 12.51
C GLU A 310 22.25 -9.06 11.79
N THR A 311 22.05 -8.14 10.83
CA THR A 311 20.77 -7.94 10.15
C THR A 311 20.90 -8.05 8.63
N PHE A 312 21.97 -7.49 8.05
CA PHE A 312 22.11 -7.34 6.59
C PHE A 312 23.25 -8.15 6.01
N SER A 313 23.17 -8.43 4.71
CA SER A 313 24.16 -9.22 4.00
C SER A 313 25.48 -8.45 3.81
N SER A 314 26.53 -9.19 3.47
CA SER A 314 27.84 -8.58 3.17
C SER A 314 27.75 -7.70 1.92
N PRO A 315 28.14 -6.41 2.00
CA PRO A 315 28.09 -5.51 0.85
C PRO A 315 29.26 -5.76 -0.11
N ILE A 316 29.20 -5.12 -1.27
CA ILE A 316 30.34 -5.05 -2.19
C ILE A 316 31.56 -4.41 -1.52
N CYS A 317 32.75 -4.64 -2.08
CA CYS A 317 34.01 -4.07 -1.60
C CYS A 317 34.37 -2.77 -2.36
N PRO A 318 34.11 -1.57 -1.81
CA PRO A 318 34.54 -0.31 -2.41
C PRO A 318 36.08 -0.13 -2.40
N GLY A 319 36.80 -1.01 -1.71
CA GLY A 319 38.26 -1.04 -1.73
C GLY A 319 38.86 -1.54 -3.06
N LYS A 320 38.11 -2.30 -3.86
CA LYS A 320 38.58 -2.96 -5.08
C LYS A 320 38.20 -2.19 -6.34
N ASP A 321 39.18 -1.82 -7.16
CA ASP A 321 38.91 -1.13 -8.43
C ASP A 321 38.10 -1.99 -9.40
N THR A 322 38.28 -3.32 -9.38
CA THR A 322 37.51 -4.27 -10.19
C THR A 322 36.04 -4.32 -9.79
N THR A 323 35.73 -4.20 -8.49
CA THR A 323 34.35 -4.10 -7.99
C THR A 323 33.69 -2.79 -8.45
N LEU A 324 34.42 -1.67 -8.38
CA LEU A 324 33.93 -0.38 -8.88
C LEU A 324 33.71 -0.42 -10.41
N GLU A 325 34.60 -1.08 -11.16
CA GLU A 325 34.43 -1.31 -12.58
C GLU A 325 33.19 -2.18 -12.87
N PHE A 326 32.95 -3.22 -12.07
CA PHE A 326 31.74 -4.02 -12.15
C PHE A 326 30.47 -3.17 -12.03
N CYS A 327 30.37 -2.35 -10.99
CA CYS A 327 29.20 -1.49 -10.73
C CYS A 327 28.95 -0.53 -11.91
N ARG A 328 30.01 0.10 -12.42
CA ARG A 328 29.91 0.99 -13.59
C ARG A 328 29.50 0.24 -14.87
N ASN A 329 30.00 -0.97 -15.08
CA ASN A 329 29.64 -1.76 -16.26
C ASN A 329 28.15 -2.15 -16.23
N VAL A 330 27.63 -2.56 -15.08
CA VAL A 330 26.19 -2.82 -14.91
C VAL A 330 25.38 -1.59 -15.29
N PHE A 331 25.68 -0.42 -14.70
CA PHE A 331 24.89 0.78 -14.97
C PHE A 331 25.02 1.30 -16.40
N LYS A 332 26.12 1.05 -17.12
CA LYS A 332 26.19 1.37 -18.56
C LYS A 332 25.09 0.66 -19.35
N GLU A 333 24.92 -0.64 -19.11
CA GLU A 333 23.88 -1.42 -19.79
C GLU A 333 22.48 -0.97 -19.34
N ILE A 334 22.29 -0.67 -18.04
CA ILE A 334 21.03 -0.08 -17.54
C ILE A 334 20.71 1.25 -18.25
N PHE A 335 21.68 2.15 -18.43
CA PHE A 335 21.42 3.45 -19.07
C PHE A 335 20.95 3.33 -20.52
N GLU A 336 21.33 2.27 -21.22
CA GLU A 336 20.91 1.99 -22.60
C GLU A 336 19.46 1.49 -22.69
N LEU A 337 18.98 0.81 -21.65
CA LEU A 337 17.64 0.21 -21.61
C LEU A 337 16.55 1.18 -21.10
N PHE A 338 16.92 2.05 -20.17
CA PHE A 338 15.96 2.92 -19.47
C PHE A 338 16.16 4.40 -19.88
N PRO A 339 15.24 4.99 -20.66
CA PRO A 339 15.43 6.31 -21.24
C PRO A 339 15.28 7.46 -20.22
N TYR A 340 14.57 7.25 -19.11
CA TYR A 340 14.34 8.29 -18.11
C TYR A 340 15.65 8.85 -17.53
N GLU A 341 15.68 10.13 -17.19
CA GLU A 341 16.91 10.82 -16.79
C GLU A 341 17.43 10.38 -15.41
N TYR A 342 16.55 9.83 -14.55
CA TYR A 342 16.90 9.34 -13.23
C TYR A 342 17.01 7.81 -13.18
N VAL A 343 17.97 7.32 -12.41
CA VAL A 343 18.19 5.90 -12.09
C VAL A 343 18.42 5.75 -10.59
N HIS A 344 17.79 4.75 -9.97
CA HIS A 344 17.92 4.51 -8.53
C HIS A 344 19.12 3.59 -8.26
N MET A 345 19.94 3.95 -7.28
CA MET A 345 21.11 3.18 -6.87
C MET A 345 20.90 2.48 -5.52
N GLY A 346 19.78 2.75 -4.85
CA GLY A 346 19.50 2.23 -3.51
C GLY A 346 20.37 2.94 -2.46
N GLY A 347 21.21 2.18 -1.76
CA GLY A 347 22.17 2.69 -0.78
C GLY A 347 21.71 2.58 0.69
N ASP A 348 20.64 1.83 0.92
CA ASP A 348 20.07 1.52 2.22
C ASP A 348 20.79 0.36 2.93
N GLU A 349 20.60 0.30 4.25
CA GLU A 349 20.88 -0.88 5.09
C GLU A 349 22.28 -1.55 4.93
N VAL A 350 23.30 -0.76 4.57
CA VAL A 350 24.65 -1.29 4.29
C VAL A 350 25.40 -1.75 5.55
N GLU A 351 25.72 -3.06 5.64
CA GLU A 351 26.54 -3.68 6.70
C GLU A 351 28.05 -3.41 6.54
N LYS A 352 28.61 -2.52 7.36
CA LYS A 352 29.98 -1.99 7.21
C LYS A 352 31.05 -2.77 7.99
N ALA A 353 30.69 -3.78 8.78
CA ALA A 353 31.63 -4.52 9.63
C ALA A 353 32.79 -5.14 8.84
N ASN A 354 32.53 -5.61 7.61
CA ASN A 354 33.56 -6.19 6.75
C ASN A 354 34.57 -5.16 6.26
N TRP A 355 34.15 -3.92 5.98
CA TRP A 355 35.05 -2.86 5.51
C TRP A 355 36.05 -2.41 6.59
N LYS A 356 35.67 -2.52 7.88
CA LYS A 356 36.59 -2.28 9.01
C LYS A 356 37.76 -3.27 9.01
N LYS A 357 37.50 -4.53 8.62
CA LYS A 357 38.48 -5.62 8.58
C LYS A 357 39.25 -5.70 7.26
N CYS A 358 38.66 -5.25 6.16
CA CYS A 358 39.20 -5.39 4.82
C CYS A 358 40.43 -4.49 4.57
N PRO A 359 41.63 -5.05 4.29
CA PRO A 359 42.83 -4.25 4.04
C PRO A 359 42.72 -3.30 2.85
N LEU A 360 41.95 -3.67 1.82
CA LEU A 360 41.73 -2.84 0.63
C LEU A 360 40.79 -1.67 0.90
N CYS A 361 39.69 -1.88 1.65
CA CYS A 361 38.83 -0.78 2.10
C CYS A 361 39.63 0.20 2.98
N GLN A 362 40.41 -0.32 3.93
CA GLN A 362 41.27 0.50 4.78
C GLN A 362 42.35 1.25 3.97
N LYS A 363 42.87 0.66 2.90
CA LYS A 363 43.76 1.33 1.95
C LYS A 363 43.05 2.47 1.22
N ARG A 364 41.81 2.26 0.74
CA ARG A 364 41.01 3.30 0.08
C ARG A 364 40.75 4.47 1.01
N ILE A 365 40.33 4.21 2.25
CA ILE A 365 40.12 5.22 3.30
C ILE A 365 41.36 6.11 3.45
N ARG A 366 42.56 5.52 3.56
CA ARG A 366 43.82 6.30 3.64
C ARG A 366 44.14 7.07 2.36
N THR A 367 43.85 6.49 1.20
CA THR A 367 44.20 7.09 -0.11
C THR A 367 43.30 8.29 -0.42
N GLU A 368 42.01 8.14 -0.17
CA GLU A 368 40.96 9.15 -0.38
C GLU A 368 40.82 10.12 0.80
N LYS A 369 41.62 9.92 1.86
CA LYS A 369 41.66 10.75 3.08
C LYS A 369 40.32 10.82 3.82
N LEU A 370 39.66 9.67 3.93
CA LEU A 370 38.40 9.50 4.62
C LEU A 370 38.63 9.20 6.11
N GLY A 371 37.74 9.65 6.97
CA GLY A 371 37.79 9.48 8.42
C GLY A 371 37.28 8.12 8.90
N SER A 372 36.39 7.46 8.15
CA SER A 372 35.72 6.24 8.60
C SER A 372 35.19 5.36 7.46
N VAL A 373 34.53 4.25 7.82
CA VAL A 373 33.85 3.36 6.85
C VAL A 373 32.49 3.93 6.41
N GLU A 374 31.88 4.79 7.21
CA GLU A 374 30.70 5.57 6.84
C GLU A 374 31.07 6.58 5.75
N GLU A 375 32.18 7.31 5.92
CA GLU A 375 32.71 8.18 4.86
C GLU A 375 33.15 7.42 3.60
N LEU A 376 33.47 6.12 3.72
CA LEU A 376 33.76 5.25 2.57
C LEU A 376 32.49 4.93 1.76
N GLN A 377 31.34 4.69 2.41
CA GLN A 377 30.06 4.61 1.70
C GLN A 377 29.76 5.93 0.99
N ALA A 378 29.85 7.04 1.72
CA ALA A 378 29.59 8.36 1.15
C ALA A 378 30.49 8.66 -0.05
N TRP A 379 31.76 8.26 0.01
CA TRP A 379 32.69 8.37 -1.11
C TRP A 379 32.25 7.53 -2.31
N PHE A 380 31.85 6.28 -2.08
CA PHE A 380 31.36 5.38 -3.14
C PHE A 380 30.12 5.96 -3.82
N VAL A 381 29.16 6.45 -3.03
CA VAL A 381 27.93 7.07 -3.51
C VAL A 381 28.24 8.31 -4.38
N ARG A 382 29.15 9.18 -3.94
CA ARG A 382 29.62 10.32 -4.74
C ARG A 382 30.39 9.91 -6.01
N ASP A 383 31.14 8.81 -5.98
CA ASP A 383 31.83 8.28 -7.17
C ASP A 383 30.82 7.81 -8.23
N MET A 384 29.78 7.11 -7.78
CA MET A 384 28.68 6.66 -8.63
C MET A 384 27.86 7.83 -9.16
N GLU A 385 27.53 8.84 -8.35
CA GLU A 385 26.84 10.05 -8.83
C GLU A 385 27.64 10.74 -9.96
N LYS A 386 28.95 10.93 -9.77
CA LYS A 386 29.82 11.50 -10.82
C LYS A 386 29.78 10.66 -12.09
N PHE A 387 29.77 9.34 -11.95
CA PHE A 387 29.66 8.43 -13.09
C PHE A 387 28.29 8.58 -13.78
N PHE A 388 27.18 8.70 -13.05
CA PHE A 388 25.85 8.88 -13.61
C PHE A 388 25.79 10.20 -14.41
N LEU A 389 26.23 11.31 -13.80
CA LEU A 389 26.25 12.63 -14.43
C LEU A 389 27.12 12.64 -15.69
N ALA A 390 28.27 11.97 -15.66
CA ALA A 390 29.14 11.85 -16.84
C ALA A 390 28.50 11.08 -18.01
N ASN A 391 27.45 10.30 -17.75
CA ASN A 391 26.67 9.56 -18.76
C ASN A 391 25.28 10.18 -18.99
N GLY A 392 25.04 11.41 -18.53
CA GLY A 392 23.77 12.13 -18.75
C GLY A 392 22.61 11.59 -17.91
N LYS A 393 22.89 10.91 -16.80
CA LYS A 393 21.89 10.40 -15.85
C LYS A 393 22.02 11.09 -14.50
N LYS A 394 20.95 11.05 -13.72
CA LYS A 394 20.86 11.58 -12.35
C LYS A 394 20.55 10.45 -11.38
N LEU A 395 21.11 10.55 -10.18
CA LEU A 395 21.00 9.51 -9.15
C LEU A 395 19.75 9.73 -8.29
N ILE A 396 19.04 8.65 -7.98
CA ILE A 396 18.13 8.57 -6.84
C ILE A 396 18.73 7.59 -5.83
N GLY A 397 18.62 7.89 -4.54
CA GLY A 397 18.99 6.97 -3.46
C GLY A 397 18.02 7.06 -2.28
N TRP A 398 17.99 6.01 -1.47
CA TRP A 398 17.26 6.00 -0.21
C TRP A 398 17.86 6.99 0.78
N ASP A 399 17.07 7.47 1.73
CA ASP A 399 17.43 8.62 2.58
C ASP A 399 18.68 8.44 3.44
N GLU A 400 19.19 7.22 3.59
CA GLU A 400 20.55 6.93 4.06
C GLU A 400 21.62 7.80 3.40
N VAL A 401 21.50 8.06 2.08
CA VAL A 401 22.54 8.77 1.33
C VAL A 401 22.45 10.29 1.44
N VAL A 402 21.46 10.83 2.15
CA VAL A 402 21.22 12.29 2.22
C VAL A 402 22.41 13.07 2.81
N THR A 403 23.20 12.42 3.67
CA THR A 403 24.38 13.03 4.30
C THR A 403 25.66 12.83 3.50
N ASP A 404 25.59 12.14 2.36
CA ASP A 404 26.77 11.76 1.59
C ASP A 404 27.34 12.90 0.73
N GLY A 405 26.76 14.10 0.78
CA GLY A 405 27.25 15.27 0.05
C GLY A 405 27.08 15.15 -1.46
N LEU A 406 25.95 14.57 -1.87
CA LEU A 406 25.47 14.52 -3.25
C LEU A 406 25.13 15.93 -3.78
N SER A 407 25.07 16.08 -5.10
CA SER A 407 24.66 17.33 -5.74
C SER A 407 23.15 17.59 -5.61
N SER A 408 22.72 18.80 -5.98
CA SER A 408 21.29 19.14 -6.09
C SER A 408 20.59 18.48 -7.28
N ASP A 409 21.33 17.84 -8.19
CA ASP A 409 20.74 17.06 -9.29
C ASP A 409 20.23 15.69 -8.81
N ALA A 410 20.75 15.18 -7.69
CA ALA A 410 20.28 13.96 -7.06
C ALA A 410 18.87 14.14 -6.46
N ALA A 411 18.14 13.03 -6.38
CA ALA A 411 16.87 12.94 -5.66
C ALA A 411 16.99 11.95 -4.50
N ILE A 412 16.21 12.19 -3.45
CA ILE A 412 16.19 11.38 -2.23
C ILE A 412 14.81 10.75 -2.06
N THR A 413 14.80 9.44 -1.85
CA THR A 413 13.60 8.68 -1.51
C THR A 413 13.53 8.53 0.02
N TRP A 414 12.62 9.26 0.67
CA TRP A 414 12.49 9.30 2.13
C TRP A 414 11.50 8.27 2.65
N TRP A 415 12.01 7.21 3.27
CA TRP A 415 11.25 6.04 3.70
C TRP A 415 11.23 5.84 5.22
N ARG A 416 12.26 6.28 5.94
CA ARG A 416 12.37 6.07 7.38
C ARG A 416 11.61 7.15 8.13
N SER A 417 10.38 6.85 8.55
CA SER A 417 9.54 7.77 9.34
C SER A 417 10.24 8.23 10.62
N TRP A 418 11.08 7.37 11.21
CA TRP A 418 11.87 7.66 12.41
C TRP A 418 13.08 8.55 12.14
N ALA A 419 13.63 8.58 10.92
CA ALA A 419 14.77 9.42 10.53
C ALA A 419 14.28 10.84 10.14
N LYS A 420 13.66 11.53 11.11
CA LYS A 420 12.92 12.77 10.87
C LYS A 420 13.75 13.90 10.26
N ASP A 421 15.07 13.89 10.39
CA ASP A 421 15.96 14.94 9.87
C ASP A 421 16.33 14.78 8.39
N ALA A 422 16.07 13.60 7.78
CA ALA A 422 16.44 13.35 6.40
C ALA A 422 15.71 14.26 5.41
N LEU A 423 14.38 14.42 5.57
CA LEU A 423 13.56 15.30 4.73
C LEU A 423 14.03 16.78 4.79
N PRO A 424 14.14 17.43 5.96
CA PRO A 424 14.72 18.77 6.06
C PRO A 424 16.12 18.88 5.45
N THR A 425 16.99 17.89 5.71
CA THR A 425 18.36 17.88 5.20
C THR A 425 18.41 17.87 3.67
N ALA A 426 17.64 16.98 3.02
CA ALA A 426 17.58 16.90 1.56
C ALA A 426 17.05 18.20 0.94
N THR A 427 15.95 18.74 1.47
CA THR A 427 15.35 19.97 0.94
C THR A 427 16.25 21.20 1.14
N ALA A 428 16.97 21.30 2.26
CA ALA A 428 17.95 22.36 2.51
C ALA A 428 19.13 22.30 1.52
N GLN A 429 19.49 21.09 1.09
CA GLN A 429 20.49 20.85 0.03
C GLN A 429 19.93 21.04 -1.39
N LYS A 430 18.66 21.46 -1.53
CA LYS A 430 17.96 21.68 -2.80
C LYS A 430 17.81 20.41 -3.64
N GLN A 431 17.83 19.25 -3.00
CA GLN A 431 17.58 17.97 -3.65
C GLN A 431 16.08 17.72 -3.70
N LYS A 432 15.62 17.13 -4.80
CA LYS A 432 14.23 16.69 -4.92
C LYS A 432 13.98 15.55 -3.93
N VAL A 433 12.84 15.56 -3.26
CA VAL A 433 12.46 14.52 -2.30
C VAL A 433 11.19 13.81 -2.75
N ILE A 434 11.25 12.48 -2.77
CA ILE A 434 10.12 11.57 -2.98
C ILE A 434 9.73 11.06 -1.59
N ALA A 435 8.55 11.46 -1.11
CA ALA A 435 8.06 11.04 0.20
C ALA A 435 7.39 9.67 0.11
N CYS A 436 7.94 8.69 0.83
CA CYS A 436 7.36 7.35 0.97
C CYS A 436 7.57 6.77 2.39
N PRO A 437 7.29 7.53 3.48
CA PRO A 437 7.47 7.02 4.83
C PRO A 437 6.73 5.70 5.03
N ASN A 438 7.44 4.71 5.56
CA ASN A 438 6.98 3.34 5.72
C ASN A 438 5.64 3.21 6.45
N GLU A 439 5.42 4.04 7.48
CA GLU A 439 4.17 4.11 8.23
C GLU A 439 2.92 4.39 7.38
N HIS A 440 3.07 4.99 6.19
CA HIS A 440 1.96 5.35 5.31
C HIS A 440 1.96 4.61 3.97
N PHE A 441 3.15 4.34 3.43
CA PHE A 441 3.31 4.00 2.02
C PHE A 441 3.99 2.67 1.75
N TYR A 442 4.26 1.86 2.77
CA TYR A 442 4.68 0.48 2.58
C TYR A 442 3.44 -0.39 2.46
N PHE A 443 3.12 -0.77 1.22
CA PHE A 443 1.91 -1.52 0.90
C PHE A 443 2.09 -3.03 1.11
N ASP A 444 3.29 -3.49 1.42
CA ASP A 444 3.56 -4.85 1.89
C ASP A 444 3.07 -5.09 3.32
N TYR A 445 2.96 -4.02 4.13
CA TYR A 445 2.44 -4.10 5.50
C TYR A 445 0.99 -4.56 5.53
N ALA A 446 0.65 -5.25 6.63
CA ALA A 446 -0.72 -5.59 6.96
C ALA A 446 -1.60 -4.34 6.95
N GLN A 447 -2.82 -4.48 6.47
CA GLN A 447 -3.77 -3.38 6.33
C GLN A 447 -5.06 -3.70 7.08
N ASP A 448 -5.63 -2.64 7.63
CA ASP A 448 -6.83 -2.60 8.47
C ASP A 448 -7.81 -1.51 7.98
N GLN A 449 -8.90 -1.32 8.70
CA GLN A 449 -9.91 -0.30 8.42
C GLN A 449 -9.37 1.13 8.39
N ASN A 450 -8.21 1.39 9.02
CA ASN A 450 -7.60 2.72 9.10
C ASN A 450 -6.59 2.97 7.98
N SER A 451 -6.14 1.96 7.26
CA SER A 451 -5.03 2.07 6.31
C SER A 451 -5.30 3.07 5.18
N VAL A 452 -6.49 3.03 4.57
CA VAL A 452 -6.92 4.03 3.55
C VAL A 452 -7.04 5.43 4.16
N LYS A 453 -7.63 5.54 5.34
CA LYS A 453 -7.78 6.80 6.07
C LYS A 453 -6.42 7.44 6.37
N LYS A 454 -5.44 6.64 6.79
CA LYS A 454 -4.08 7.08 7.11
C LYS A 454 -3.34 7.63 5.89
N ILE A 455 -3.55 7.03 4.72
CA ILE A 455 -3.01 7.54 3.45
C ILE A 455 -3.68 8.87 3.08
N LEU A 456 -5.01 8.94 3.07
CA LEU A 456 -5.75 10.16 2.72
C LEU A 456 -5.46 11.35 3.64
N ALA A 457 -5.22 11.08 4.92
CA ALA A 457 -4.90 12.10 5.91
C ALA A 457 -3.48 12.66 5.76
N TYR A 458 -2.57 11.92 5.12
CA TYR A 458 -1.17 12.33 5.00
C TYR A 458 -0.99 13.50 4.02
N ASP A 459 -0.10 14.42 4.39
CA ASP A 459 0.39 15.48 3.51
C ASP A 459 1.89 15.70 3.74
N PRO A 460 2.77 15.36 2.78
CA PRO A 460 4.21 15.55 2.96
C PRO A 460 4.60 17.03 3.11
N CYS A 461 3.77 17.96 2.63
CA CYS A 461 4.00 19.40 2.75
C CYS A 461 3.56 19.99 4.10
N ALA A 462 2.97 19.19 4.99
CA ALA A 462 2.50 19.64 6.31
C ALA A 462 3.62 19.79 7.35
N ASP A 463 4.83 19.32 7.08
CA ASP A 463 5.96 19.47 8.01
C ASP A 463 6.29 20.95 8.24
N GLU A 464 6.10 21.41 9.48
CA GLU A 464 6.30 22.81 9.89
C GLU A 464 7.79 23.16 10.03
N ARG A 465 8.69 22.17 10.03
CA ARG A 465 10.13 22.39 10.07
C ARG A 465 10.67 22.92 8.73
N LEU A 466 9.91 22.75 7.65
CA LEU A 466 10.29 23.20 6.30
C LEU A 466 9.77 24.61 6.02
N SER A 467 10.64 25.47 5.50
CA SER A 467 10.25 26.77 4.94
C SER A 467 9.42 26.62 3.66
N PRO A 468 8.66 27.65 3.25
CA PRO A 468 7.93 27.63 1.98
C PRO A 468 8.80 27.36 0.75
N GLU A 469 10.09 27.69 0.80
CA GLU A 469 11.03 27.40 -0.30
C GLU A 469 11.47 25.93 -0.28
N GLU A 470 11.76 25.37 0.89
CA GLU A 470 12.12 23.96 1.05
C GLU A 470 10.98 23.03 0.62
N LYS A 471 9.72 23.39 0.91
CA LYS A 471 8.54 22.63 0.49
C LYS A 471 8.43 22.46 -1.04
N LYS A 472 9.05 23.34 -1.84
CA LYS A 472 9.07 23.21 -3.32
C LYS A 472 9.94 22.04 -3.79
N TYR A 473 10.85 21.55 -2.96
CA TYR A 473 11.68 20.40 -3.27
C TYR A 473 11.00 19.06 -2.96
N ILE A 474 9.83 19.07 -2.31
CA ILE A 474 8.97 17.89 -2.23
C ILE A 474 8.41 17.62 -3.63
N TRP A 475 9.01 16.65 -4.31
CA TRP A 475 8.74 16.36 -5.71
C TRP A 475 7.46 15.54 -5.91
N GLY A 476 7.14 14.72 -4.90
CA GLY A 476 5.89 14.01 -4.80
C GLY A 476 5.92 12.83 -3.84
N VAL A 477 5.03 11.88 -4.05
CA VAL A 477 4.81 10.72 -3.18
C VAL A 477 4.94 9.42 -3.94
N GLN A 478 5.29 8.36 -3.23
CA GLN A 478 5.39 7.00 -3.77
C GLN A 478 4.95 5.98 -2.74
N ALA A 479 4.25 4.93 -3.19
CA ALA A 479 4.10 3.70 -2.40
C ALA A 479 5.12 2.65 -2.82
N ASN A 480 5.60 1.88 -1.84
CA ASN A 480 6.54 0.79 -2.04
C ASN A 480 5.84 -0.54 -1.76
N LEU A 481 6.11 -1.54 -2.59
CA LEU A 481 5.63 -2.90 -2.40
C LEU A 481 6.82 -3.86 -2.40
N TRP A 482 7.35 -4.12 -1.21
CA TRP A 482 8.35 -5.16 -0.98
C TRP A 482 7.69 -6.55 -1.03
N ALA A 483 8.41 -7.53 -1.57
CA ALA A 483 7.79 -8.79 -1.99
C ALA A 483 8.25 -9.99 -1.17
N GLU A 484 8.66 -9.84 0.09
CA GLU A 484 9.10 -10.96 0.94
C GLU A 484 7.98 -12.01 1.04
N TRP A 485 6.75 -11.60 1.34
CA TRP A 485 5.64 -12.52 1.62
C TRP A 485 4.49 -12.41 0.59
N ILE A 486 4.82 -11.96 -0.62
CA ILE A 486 3.86 -11.69 -1.70
C ILE A 486 4.25 -12.50 -2.94
N PRO A 487 3.80 -13.77 -3.06
CA PRO A 487 4.26 -14.64 -4.15
C PRO A 487 3.44 -14.53 -5.44
N THR A 488 2.23 -13.94 -5.39
CA THR A 488 1.26 -13.92 -6.50
C THR A 488 0.76 -12.51 -6.82
N MET A 489 0.34 -12.30 -8.07
CA MET A 489 -0.31 -11.06 -8.48
C MET A 489 -1.62 -10.82 -7.71
N LYS A 490 -2.36 -11.88 -7.37
CA LYS A 490 -3.56 -11.76 -6.52
C LYS A 490 -3.25 -11.13 -5.16
N ARG A 491 -2.11 -11.49 -4.55
CA ARG A 491 -1.67 -10.87 -3.30
C ARG A 491 -1.25 -9.41 -3.49
N ILE A 492 -0.59 -9.07 -4.60
CA ILE A 492 -0.32 -7.68 -4.99
C ILE A 492 -1.63 -6.90 -5.06
N GLU A 493 -2.58 -7.34 -5.87
CA GLU A 493 -3.87 -6.69 -6.09
C GLU A 493 -4.62 -6.45 -4.78
N TYR A 494 -4.65 -7.46 -3.90
CA TYR A 494 -5.24 -7.36 -2.57
C TYR A 494 -4.56 -6.28 -1.72
N LEU A 495 -3.23 -6.21 -1.77
CA LEU A 495 -2.45 -5.25 -0.99
C LEU A 495 -2.57 -3.83 -1.54
N ILE A 496 -2.56 -3.64 -2.85
CA ILE A 496 -2.51 -2.30 -3.44
C ILE A 496 -3.89 -1.70 -3.68
N VAL A 497 -4.96 -2.47 -3.91
CA VAL A 497 -6.30 -1.92 -4.15
C VAL A 497 -7.17 -2.10 -2.90
N PRO A 498 -7.69 -1.00 -2.28
CA PRO A 498 -7.81 0.37 -2.82
C PRO A 498 -6.73 1.38 -2.37
N ARG A 499 -5.67 0.98 -1.64
CA ARG A 499 -4.63 1.90 -1.12
C ARG A 499 -3.93 2.74 -2.21
N MET A 500 -3.72 2.19 -3.40
CA MET A 500 -3.17 2.87 -4.58
C MET A 500 -4.09 3.99 -5.09
N ILE A 501 -5.41 3.81 -4.95
CA ILE A 501 -6.38 4.85 -5.31
C ILE A 501 -6.28 5.99 -4.30
N ALA A 502 -6.13 5.69 -3.00
CA ALA A 502 -5.91 6.71 -1.98
C ALA A 502 -4.57 7.44 -2.15
N LEU A 503 -3.50 6.72 -2.55
CA LEU A 503 -2.22 7.32 -2.94
C LEU A 503 -2.41 8.28 -4.13
N SER A 504 -3.14 7.85 -5.16
CA SER A 504 -3.40 8.69 -6.33
C SER A 504 -4.15 9.97 -5.97
N GLU A 505 -5.08 9.89 -5.02
CA GLU A 505 -5.85 11.03 -4.53
C GLU A 505 -4.92 12.09 -3.92
N ILE A 506 -4.06 11.71 -2.97
CA ILE A 506 -3.15 12.67 -2.33
C ILE A 506 -2.04 13.16 -3.26
N ALA A 507 -1.71 12.36 -4.28
CA ALA A 507 -0.67 12.67 -5.27
C ALA A 507 -1.17 13.69 -6.31
N TRP A 508 -2.49 13.74 -6.51
CA TRP A 508 -3.15 14.53 -7.55
C TRP A 508 -3.93 15.72 -6.99
N ALA A 509 -4.81 15.52 -6.00
CA ALA A 509 -5.69 16.54 -5.47
C ALA A 509 -4.98 17.44 -4.44
N GLU A 510 -5.23 18.75 -4.53
CA GLU A 510 -4.78 19.68 -3.49
C GLU A 510 -5.51 19.43 -2.17
N PRO A 511 -4.89 19.66 -1.00
CA PRO A 511 -5.48 19.31 0.30
C PRO A 511 -6.88 19.88 0.55
N ALA A 512 -7.17 21.07 0.04
CA ALA A 512 -8.47 21.72 0.17
C ALA A 512 -9.58 21.11 -0.72
N ALA A 513 -9.21 20.35 -1.74
CA ALA A 513 -10.12 19.66 -2.66
C ALA A 513 -10.29 18.17 -2.34
N LYS A 514 -9.47 17.62 -1.41
CA LYS A 514 -9.57 16.20 -1.03
C LYS A 514 -10.96 15.88 -0.46
N PRO A 515 -11.58 14.77 -0.87
CA PRO A 515 -12.85 14.32 -0.32
C PRO A 515 -12.70 13.94 1.16
N SER A 516 -13.81 13.98 1.90
CA SER A 516 -13.88 13.30 3.20
C SER A 516 -13.71 11.79 3.02
N LEU A 517 -13.40 11.06 4.10
CA LEU A 517 -13.29 9.60 4.03
C LEU A 517 -14.59 8.95 3.53
N GLU A 518 -15.73 9.42 4.00
CA GLU A 518 -17.06 8.95 3.58
C GLU A 518 -17.28 9.19 2.08
N GLU A 519 -16.96 10.39 1.61
CA GLU A 519 -17.09 10.77 0.20
C GLU A 519 -16.14 9.94 -0.69
N PHE A 520 -14.92 9.69 -0.24
CA PHE A 520 -13.96 8.85 -0.95
C PHE A 520 -14.48 7.41 -1.09
N TYR A 521 -15.01 6.81 -0.01
CA TYR A 521 -15.60 5.47 -0.10
C TYR A 521 -16.84 5.42 -1.00
N ARG A 522 -17.67 6.47 -1.00
CA ARG A 522 -18.79 6.60 -1.95
C ARG A 522 -18.29 6.58 -3.40
N GLN A 523 -17.23 7.34 -3.69
CA GLN A 523 -16.61 7.40 -5.02
C GLN A 523 -15.86 6.12 -5.40
N LEU A 524 -15.43 5.31 -4.42
CA LEU A 524 -14.81 4.00 -4.67
C LEU A 524 -15.82 2.94 -5.13
N VAL A 525 -17.11 3.04 -4.80
CA VAL A 525 -18.10 2.00 -5.16
C VAL A 525 -18.15 1.74 -6.68
N PRO A 526 -18.21 2.76 -7.57
CA PRO A 526 -18.07 2.54 -9.02
C PRO A 526 -16.73 1.97 -9.45
N GLN A 527 -15.65 2.28 -8.72
CA GLN A 527 -14.31 1.74 -8.99
C GLN A 527 -14.24 0.25 -8.66
N PHE A 528 -14.81 -0.20 -7.54
CA PHE A 528 -14.90 -1.62 -7.20
C PHE A 528 -15.67 -2.41 -8.25
N LYS A 529 -16.78 -1.86 -8.78
CA LYS A 529 -17.50 -2.48 -9.91
C LYS A 529 -16.62 -2.63 -11.15
N ARG A 530 -15.73 -1.68 -11.42
CA ARG A 530 -14.74 -1.78 -12.50
C ARG A 530 -13.72 -2.88 -12.19
N MET A 531 -13.23 -2.94 -10.96
CA MET A 531 -12.32 -3.98 -10.50
C MET A 531 -12.94 -5.38 -10.61
N ASP A 532 -14.24 -5.53 -10.30
CA ASP A 532 -14.98 -6.79 -10.47
C ASP A 532 -14.95 -7.25 -11.93
N VAL A 533 -15.25 -6.34 -12.86
CA VAL A 533 -15.25 -6.60 -14.31
C VAL A 533 -13.84 -6.93 -14.82
N MET A 534 -12.83 -6.23 -14.30
CA MET A 534 -11.41 -6.48 -14.59
C MET A 534 -10.86 -7.73 -13.88
N ARG A 535 -11.62 -8.33 -12.96
CA ARG A 535 -11.21 -9.47 -12.11
C ARG A 535 -9.98 -9.20 -11.25
N VAL A 536 -9.86 -7.98 -10.75
CA VAL A 536 -8.80 -7.59 -9.81
C VAL A 536 -9.16 -8.12 -8.41
N ASN A 537 -8.25 -8.79 -7.74
CA ASN A 537 -8.41 -9.36 -6.39
C ASN A 537 -8.30 -8.28 -5.29
N TYR A 538 -9.00 -7.16 -5.44
CA TYR A 538 -8.95 -6.02 -4.50
C TYR A 538 -9.35 -6.41 -3.07
N ARG A 539 -8.83 -5.73 -2.06
CA ARG A 539 -9.30 -5.95 -0.69
C ARG A 539 -10.68 -5.34 -0.47
N VAL A 540 -11.63 -6.15 -0.04
CA VAL A 540 -12.93 -5.68 0.43
C VAL A 540 -12.73 -4.86 1.72
N PRO A 541 -13.38 -3.69 1.87
CA PRO A 541 -13.33 -2.93 3.11
C PRO A 541 -13.73 -3.77 4.34
N ASP A 542 -13.14 -3.48 5.49
CA ASP A 542 -13.37 -4.27 6.71
C ASP A 542 -14.83 -4.27 7.12
N LEU A 543 -15.27 -5.42 7.62
CA LEU A 543 -16.56 -5.55 8.28
C LEU A 543 -16.55 -4.74 9.58
N GLN A 544 -17.63 -4.02 9.82
CA GLN A 544 -17.83 -3.17 10.99
C GLN A 544 -18.98 -3.73 11.85
N GLY A 545 -19.09 -3.27 13.09
CA GLY A 545 -20.19 -3.63 14.01
C GLY A 545 -19.81 -4.65 15.09
N PHE A 546 -18.54 -5.02 15.21
CA PHE A 546 -18.04 -5.90 16.26
C PHE A 546 -16.59 -5.58 16.63
N TYR A 547 -16.21 -5.99 17.83
CA TYR A 547 -14.83 -6.00 18.32
C TYR A 547 -14.20 -7.38 18.21
N LYS A 548 -12.91 -7.52 18.52
CA LYS A 548 -12.24 -8.84 18.57
C LYS A 548 -12.92 -9.75 19.60
N VAL A 549 -13.27 -9.18 20.74
CA VAL A 549 -14.07 -9.81 21.80
C VAL A 549 -15.18 -8.86 22.23
N ASN A 550 -16.42 -9.34 22.22
CA ASN A 550 -17.63 -8.61 22.58
C ASN A 550 -18.24 -9.29 23.79
N ALA A 551 -18.55 -8.54 24.85
CA ALA A 551 -19.16 -9.10 26.06
C ALA A 551 -20.66 -8.77 26.08
N PHE A 552 -21.47 -9.69 26.60
CA PHE A 552 -22.89 -9.46 26.85
C PHE A 552 -23.37 -10.27 28.07
N ILE A 553 -24.47 -9.84 28.67
CA ILE A 553 -25.00 -10.43 29.91
C ILE A 553 -26.07 -11.50 29.61
N ASP A 554 -27.14 -11.11 28.91
CA ASP A 554 -28.30 -11.97 28.68
C ASP A 554 -28.35 -12.44 27.22
N GLU A 555 -28.62 -11.49 26.31
CA GLU A 555 -28.70 -11.68 24.86
C GLU A 555 -28.10 -10.45 24.16
N THR A 556 -27.68 -10.64 22.92
CA THR A 556 -27.23 -9.56 22.04
C THR A 556 -27.45 -9.95 20.58
N ALA A 557 -27.05 -9.09 19.64
CA ALA A 557 -27.09 -9.41 18.23
C ALA A 557 -25.77 -9.03 17.54
N VAL A 558 -25.39 -9.81 16.52
CA VAL A 558 -24.35 -9.43 15.56
C VAL A 558 -25.00 -8.65 14.42
N ASP A 559 -24.90 -7.33 14.48
CA ASP A 559 -25.30 -6.43 13.40
C ASP A 559 -24.05 -5.89 12.70
N LEU A 560 -23.63 -6.58 11.63
CA LEU A 560 -22.42 -6.24 10.89
C LEU A 560 -22.77 -5.46 9.62
N THR A 561 -21.87 -4.56 9.26
CA THR A 561 -21.97 -3.80 8.01
C THR A 561 -20.69 -3.92 7.21
N CYS A 562 -20.83 -3.88 5.88
CA CYS A 562 -19.69 -3.79 4.97
C CYS A 562 -19.78 -2.43 4.25
N PRO A 563 -18.70 -1.61 4.28
CA PRO A 563 -18.67 -0.34 3.56
C PRO A 563 -18.86 -0.47 2.05
N LEU A 564 -18.64 -1.65 1.47
CA LEU A 564 -18.93 -1.96 0.07
C LEU A 564 -20.33 -2.61 -0.05
N PRO A 565 -21.34 -1.89 -0.55
CA PRO A 565 -22.71 -2.39 -0.60
C PRO A 565 -22.84 -3.61 -1.53
N GLY A 566 -23.64 -4.60 -1.13
CA GLY A 566 -23.92 -5.79 -1.93
C GLY A 566 -22.84 -6.88 -1.85
N THR A 567 -21.81 -6.70 -1.00
CA THR A 567 -20.81 -7.73 -0.72
C THR A 567 -21.47 -8.97 -0.11
N GLU A 568 -21.16 -10.15 -0.63
CA GLU A 568 -21.62 -11.41 -0.05
C GLU A 568 -20.76 -11.77 1.18
N ILE A 569 -21.42 -12.01 2.31
CA ILE A 569 -20.77 -12.32 3.58
C ILE A 569 -21.25 -13.69 4.04
N ARG A 570 -20.31 -14.63 4.27
CA ARG A 570 -20.59 -15.96 4.83
C ARG A 570 -20.02 -16.09 6.22
N TYR A 571 -20.64 -16.92 7.05
CA TYR A 571 -20.19 -17.11 8.42
C TYR A 571 -20.31 -18.53 8.95
N THR A 572 -19.60 -18.77 10.05
CA THR A 572 -19.71 -19.94 10.93
C THR A 572 -19.77 -19.45 12.38
N THR A 573 -20.28 -20.28 13.28
CA THR A 573 -20.51 -19.95 14.70
C THR A 573 -19.63 -20.76 15.66
N ASP A 574 -18.72 -21.57 15.12
CA ASP A 574 -17.77 -22.42 15.85
C ASP A 574 -16.30 -22.04 15.59
N GLY A 575 -16.07 -20.89 14.96
CA GLY A 575 -14.76 -20.38 14.57
C GLY A 575 -14.12 -21.06 13.34
N SER A 576 -14.78 -22.06 12.74
CA SER A 576 -14.28 -22.77 11.56
C SER A 576 -14.25 -21.86 10.32
N MET A 577 -13.39 -22.17 9.34
CA MET A 577 -13.22 -21.32 8.15
C MET A 577 -14.52 -21.26 7.31
N PRO A 578 -15.11 -20.07 7.05
CA PRO A 578 -16.27 -19.97 6.18
C PRO A 578 -15.94 -20.23 4.71
N THR A 579 -16.82 -20.96 4.03
CA THR A 579 -16.77 -21.29 2.60
C THR A 579 -17.97 -20.67 1.87
N LYS A 580 -18.05 -20.80 0.55
CA LYS A 580 -19.23 -20.33 -0.22
C LYS A 580 -20.51 -21.08 0.16
N GLU A 581 -20.37 -22.29 0.72
CA GLU A 581 -21.45 -23.15 1.16
C GLU A 581 -21.89 -22.86 2.61
N SER A 582 -21.11 -22.06 3.35
CA SER A 582 -21.44 -21.63 4.71
C SER A 582 -22.69 -20.74 4.74
N ALA A 583 -23.23 -20.50 5.94
CA ALA A 583 -24.44 -19.69 6.11
C ALA A 583 -24.24 -18.27 5.55
N LEU A 584 -25.24 -17.78 4.83
CA LEU A 584 -25.26 -16.41 4.32
C LEU A 584 -25.65 -15.47 5.46
N TYR A 585 -24.92 -14.37 5.64
CA TYR A 585 -25.35 -13.27 6.48
C TYR A 585 -26.35 -12.41 5.69
N ASP A 586 -27.62 -12.46 6.08
CA ASP A 586 -28.72 -11.70 5.46
C ASP A 586 -29.45 -10.76 6.43
N GLY A 587 -28.92 -10.61 7.65
CA GLY A 587 -29.44 -9.71 8.68
C GLY A 587 -28.81 -9.99 10.04
N ALA A 588 -29.23 -9.22 11.04
CA ALA A 588 -28.73 -9.35 12.42
C ALA A 588 -28.91 -10.79 12.95
N LEU A 589 -27.85 -11.32 13.57
CA LEU A 589 -27.85 -12.66 14.15
C LEU A 589 -28.05 -12.57 15.66
N GLU A 590 -29.10 -13.20 16.19
CA GLU A 590 -29.32 -13.28 17.64
C GLU A 590 -28.25 -14.17 18.30
N VAL A 591 -27.69 -13.70 19.42
CA VAL A 591 -26.66 -14.38 20.20
C VAL A 591 -27.13 -14.52 21.63
N GLU A 592 -27.48 -15.75 22.00
CA GLU A 592 -27.93 -16.10 23.34
C GLU A 592 -26.85 -16.81 24.16
N GLU A 593 -25.76 -17.27 23.55
CA GLU A 593 -24.70 -18.04 24.23
C GLU A 593 -23.32 -17.63 23.69
N THR A 594 -22.27 -17.94 24.45
CA THR A 594 -20.89 -17.68 24.00
C THR A 594 -20.65 -18.35 22.65
N THR A 595 -20.23 -17.56 21.66
CA THR A 595 -20.14 -17.97 20.26
C THR A 595 -18.86 -17.44 19.62
N ASP A 596 -18.14 -18.32 18.93
CA ASP A 596 -16.94 -17.97 18.15
C ASP A 596 -17.35 -17.78 16.69
N PHE A 597 -17.49 -16.53 16.25
CA PHE A 597 -17.85 -16.22 14.88
C PHE A 597 -16.61 -16.12 13.98
N ALA A 598 -16.70 -16.70 12.78
CA ALA A 598 -15.83 -16.37 11.68
C ALA A 598 -16.66 -15.87 10.50
N PHE A 599 -16.24 -14.76 9.90
CA PHE A 599 -16.86 -14.13 8.73
C PHE A 599 -15.89 -14.10 7.56
N ARG A 600 -16.39 -14.30 6.35
CA ARG A 600 -15.61 -14.18 5.12
C ARG A 600 -16.42 -13.49 4.05
N THR A 601 -15.86 -12.44 3.46
CA THR A 601 -16.46 -11.77 2.31
C THR A 601 -16.05 -12.48 1.03
N PHE A 602 -16.92 -12.43 0.03
CA PHE A 602 -16.64 -12.96 -1.28
C PHE A 602 -16.99 -11.95 -2.37
N ARG A 603 -16.09 -11.84 -3.35
CA ARG A 603 -16.29 -11.01 -4.54
C ARG A 603 -17.29 -11.68 -5.50
N PRO A 604 -17.81 -10.94 -6.51
CA PRO A 604 -18.77 -11.47 -7.47
C PRO A 604 -18.27 -12.68 -8.27
N ASP A 605 -16.96 -12.80 -8.49
CA ASP A 605 -16.34 -13.96 -9.16
C ASP A 605 -16.23 -15.21 -8.27
N GLY A 606 -16.63 -15.09 -7.00
CA GLY A 606 -16.58 -16.14 -6.00
C GLY A 606 -15.26 -16.23 -5.23
N SER A 607 -14.27 -15.39 -5.55
CA SER A 607 -13.01 -15.36 -4.81
C SER A 607 -13.23 -14.85 -3.37
N PRO A 608 -12.63 -15.51 -2.37
CA PRO A 608 -12.72 -15.04 -0.99
C PRO A 608 -11.77 -13.88 -0.69
N SER A 609 -12.09 -13.09 0.34
CA SER A 609 -11.11 -12.30 1.10
C SER A 609 -10.55 -13.09 2.29
N ASP A 610 -9.61 -12.47 3.00
CA ASP A 610 -9.13 -12.91 4.31
C ASP A 610 -10.31 -13.03 5.31
N VAL A 611 -10.22 -14.04 6.19
CA VAL A 611 -11.24 -14.32 7.21
C VAL A 611 -11.12 -13.35 8.39
N VAL A 612 -12.26 -12.89 8.90
CA VAL A 612 -12.34 -12.07 10.11
C VAL A 612 -12.96 -12.91 11.22
N ARG A 613 -12.38 -12.85 12.42
CA ARG A 613 -12.85 -13.61 13.59
C ARG A 613 -13.21 -12.68 14.73
N THR A 614 -14.31 -12.98 15.40
CA THR A 614 -14.78 -12.28 16.58
C THR A 614 -15.41 -13.25 17.56
N LYS A 615 -15.26 -12.97 18.84
CA LYS A 615 -15.85 -13.76 19.91
C LYS A 615 -16.92 -12.97 20.63
N TYR A 616 -18.09 -13.58 20.81
CA TYR A 616 -19.15 -13.05 21.67
C TYR A 616 -19.16 -13.87 22.95
N VAL A 617 -18.93 -13.23 24.09
CA VAL A 617 -18.80 -13.88 25.39
C VAL A 617 -20.00 -13.52 26.25
N LYS A 618 -20.81 -14.54 26.57
CA LYS A 618 -21.86 -14.44 27.59
C LYS A 618 -21.24 -14.63 28.95
N ALA A 619 -21.26 -13.60 29.78
CA ALA A 619 -20.78 -13.69 31.14
C ALA A 619 -21.53 -12.71 32.05
N PRO A 620 -21.78 -13.07 33.32
CA PRO A 620 -22.17 -12.07 34.31
C PRO A 620 -21.03 -11.07 34.53
N TYR A 621 -21.30 -9.97 35.21
CA TYR A 621 -20.25 -9.07 35.68
C TYR A 621 -19.23 -9.84 36.54
N ALA A 622 -17.95 -9.79 36.17
CA ALA A 622 -16.88 -10.37 36.97
C ALA A 622 -16.81 -9.64 38.32
N GLU A 623 -16.70 -10.40 39.41
CA GLU A 623 -16.63 -9.84 40.75
C GLU A 623 -15.28 -9.17 41.00
N ALA A 624 -15.30 -7.99 41.62
CA ALA A 624 -14.08 -7.29 42.01
C ALA A 624 -13.37 -8.03 43.15
N VAL A 625 -12.04 -8.00 43.14
CA VAL A 625 -11.23 -8.56 44.22
C VAL A 625 -11.15 -7.62 45.42
N THR A 626 -10.85 -8.17 46.59
CA THR A 626 -10.61 -7.36 47.79
C THR A 626 -9.28 -6.62 47.66
N ALA A 627 -9.27 -5.33 47.98
CA ALA A 627 -8.07 -4.51 47.96
C ALA A 627 -6.94 -5.10 48.85
N PRO A 628 -5.72 -5.25 48.32
CA PRO A 628 -4.53 -5.51 49.11
C PRO A 628 -4.29 -4.43 50.18
N ALA A 629 -3.49 -4.75 51.21
CA ALA A 629 -3.31 -3.89 52.38
C ALA A 629 -2.62 -2.54 52.08
N ALA A 630 -1.85 -2.47 51.00
CA ALA A 630 -1.23 -1.26 50.50
C ALA A 630 -1.32 -1.27 48.97
N LEU A 631 -1.93 -0.24 48.39
CA LEU A 631 -1.98 -0.02 46.96
C LEU A 631 -1.32 1.31 46.63
N GLN A 632 -0.47 1.30 45.62
CA GLN A 632 0.19 2.47 45.05
C GLN A 632 -0.36 2.73 43.64
N SER A 633 -0.25 3.97 43.17
CA SER A 633 -0.70 4.34 41.82
C SER A 633 0.22 3.74 40.74
N GLY A 634 -0.36 3.39 39.58
CA GLY A 634 0.34 2.84 38.42
C GLY A 634 0.44 1.30 38.43
N LEU A 635 0.98 0.73 37.35
CA LEU A 635 1.26 -0.70 37.21
C LEU A 635 2.76 -0.97 37.41
N LYS A 636 3.09 -2.15 37.93
CA LYS A 636 4.47 -2.63 37.95
C LYS A 636 4.84 -3.17 36.56
N ALA A 637 5.90 -2.65 35.95
CA ALA A 637 6.43 -3.12 34.68
C ALA A 637 7.80 -3.79 34.86
N VAL A 638 7.91 -5.08 34.52
CA VAL A 638 9.17 -5.83 34.54
C VAL A 638 9.70 -5.93 33.10
N TRP A 639 10.92 -5.44 32.87
CA TRP A 639 11.59 -5.50 31.57
C TRP A 639 12.59 -6.65 31.51
N HIS A 640 12.46 -7.49 30.49
CA HIS A 640 13.33 -8.59 30.13
C HIS A 640 14.07 -8.31 28.81
N ASP A 641 15.31 -8.81 28.71
CA ASP A 641 16.12 -8.78 27.48
C ASP A 641 15.65 -9.85 26.48
N PHE A 642 14.44 -9.68 25.97
CA PHE A 642 13.73 -10.69 25.20
C PHE A 642 13.85 -10.43 23.69
N ARG A 643 14.29 -11.45 22.94
CA ARG A 643 14.45 -11.44 21.47
C ARG A 643 13.57 -12.50 20.78
N GLY A 644 12.62 -13.08 21.52
CA GLY A 644 11.70 -14.07 20.97
C GLY A 644 10.54 -13.38 20.27
N ASN A 645 9.53 -14.17 19.93
CA ASN A 645 8.39 -13.74 19.12
C ASN A 645 7.03 -14.11 19.73
N LEU A 646 7.00 -14.49 21.01
CA LEU A 646 5.79 -14.89 21.74
C LEU A 646 5.82 -14.31 23.16
N CYS A 647 4.72 -13.69 23.57
CA CYS A 647 4.55 -13.10 24.91
C CYS A 647 4.71 -14.14 26.03
N ALA A 648 4.32 -15.39 25.76
CA ALA A 648 4.46 -16.49 26.72
C ALA A 648 5.92 -16.78 27.11
N ASP A 649 6.89 -16.43 26.25
CA ASP A 649 8.30 -16.75 26.44
C ASP A 649 9.10 -15.61 27.10
N ILE A 650 8.49 -14.45 27.35
CA ILE A 650 9.17 -13.24 27.86
C ILE A 650 9.92 -13.52 29.17
N GLU A 651 9.26 -14.20 30.11
CA GLU A 651 9.82 -14.42 31.46
C GLU A 651 11.00 -15.41 31.48
N ALA A 652 11.22 -16.16 30.38
CA ALA A 652 12.41 -17.00 30.25
C ALA A 652 13.68 -16.17 29.98
N ALA A 653 13.55 -14.92 29.52
CA ALA A 653 14.67 -14.03 29.29
C ALA A 653 15.13 -13.32 30.59
N PRO A 654 16.41 -12.88 30.68
CA PRO A 654 16.92 -12.19 31.86
C PRO A 654 16.23 -10.84 32.11
N VAL A 655 15.86 -10.57 33.37
CA VAL A 655 15.35 -9.26 33.81
C VAL A 655 16.45 -8.19 33.70
N LYS A 656 16.10 -7.04 33.12
CA LYS A 656 16.95 -5.85 32.95
C LYS A 656 16.55 -4.70 33.86
N GLY A 657 15.27 -4.58 34.20
CA GLY A 657 14.78 -3.48 35.02
C GLY A 657 13.36 -3.71 35.51
N GLU A 658 12.98 -2.95 36.54
CA GLU A 658 11.63 -2.87 37.06
C GLU A 658 11.24 -1.40 37.17
N TYR A 659 10.02 -1.07 36.75
CA TYR A 659 9.50 0.29 36.66
C TYR A 659 8.07 0.34 37.19
N VAL A 660 7.58 1.56 37.44
CA VAL A 660 6.17 1.83 37.68
C VAL A 660 5.69 2.75 36.55
N VAL A 661 4.60 2.35 35.89
CA VAL A 661 4.02 3.10 34.78
C VAL A 661 2.61 3.60 35.13
N GLU A 662 2.30 4.82 34.75
CA GLU A 662 0.99 5.43 34.98
C GLU A 662 -0.04 5.11 33.88
N SER A 663 0.38 4.36 32.86
CA SER A 663 -0.42 3.87 31.74
C SER A 663 0.15 2.55 31.22
N VAL A 664 -0.62 1.80 30.42
CA VAL A 664 -0.07 0.67 29.65
C VAL A 664 0.75 1.25 28.51
N SER A 665 2.07 1.36 28.72
CA SER A 665 3.03 1.93 27.79
C SER A 665 4.44 1.40 28.02
N ILE A 666 5.33 1.62 27.05
CA ILE A 666 6.75 1.31 27.16
C ILE A 666 7.41 2.37 28.07
N PRO A 667 8.08 2.00 29.17
CA PRO A 667 8.83 2.95 30.01
C PRO A 667 9.91 3.70 29.20
N GLU A 668 10.15 4.97 29.50
CA GLU A 668 11.07 5.82 28.72
C GLU A 668 12.50 5.24 28.67
N GLU A 669 12.94 4.58 29.74
CA GLU A 669 14.26 3.97 29.88
C GLU A 669 14.43 2.65 29.12
N VAL A 670 13.32 2.02 28.72
CA VAL A 670 13.34 0.74 28.01
C VAL A 670 13.67 0.98 26.54
N LYS A 671 14.74 0.31 26.07
CA LYS A 671 15.30 0.43 24.71
C LYS A 671 15.94 -0.88 24.28
N GLY A 672 16.03 -1.13 22.98
CA GLY A 672 16.65 -2.34 22.43
C GLY A 672 15.67 -3.49 22.38
N ASN A 673 16.07 -4.67 22.87
CA ASN A 673 15.15 -5.83 22.91
C ASN A 673 14.21 -5.69 24.11
N ILE A 674 12.91 -5.71 23.85
CA ILE A 674 11.87 -5.43 24.82
C ILE A 674 11.06 -6.70 25.05
N GLY A 675 11.02 -7.15 26.30
CA GLY A 675 9.95 -8.02 26.81
C GLY A 675 9.40 -7.40 28.08
N LEU A 676 8.17 -6.92 28.06
CA LEU A 676 7.52 -6.26 29.19
C LEU A 676 6.41 -7.14 29.76
N VAL A 677 6.38 -7.23 31.09
CA VAL A 677 5.26 -7.80 31.84
C VAL A 677 4.75 -6.73 32.80
N LEU A 678 3.59 -6.16 32.49
CA LEU A 678 2.91 -5.14 33.28
C LEU A 678 1.86 -5.83 34.14
N THR A 679 1.93 -5.66 35.46
CA THR A 679 1.00 -6.30 36.41
C THR A 679 0.48 -5.30 37.43
N GLY A 680 -0.77 -5.50 37.86
CA GLY A 680 -1.37 -4.72 38.94
C GLY A 680 -2.88 -4.92 38.98
N TYR A 681 -3.61 -3.84 39.23
CA TYR A 681 -5.06 -3.80 39.26
C TYR A 681 -5.61 -2.65 38.44
N LEU A 682 -6.75 -2.90 37.82
CA LEU A 682 -7.63 -1.93 37.20
C LEU A 682 -8.82 -1.69 38.15
N GLU A 683 -8.95 -0.48 38.67
CA GLU A 683 -10.05 -0.03 39.52
C GLU A 683 -11.14 0.62 38.69
N VAL A 684 -12.23 -0.10 38.43
CA VAL A 684 -13.36 0.41 37.65
C VAL A 684 -14.43 1.04 38.55
N PRO A 685 -14.98 2.22 38.20
CA PRO A 685 -15.81 3.02 39.12
C PRO A 685 -17.25 2.55 39.26
N ALA A 686 -17.74 1.73 38.32
CA ALA A 686 -19.13 1.29 38.25
C ALA A 686 -19.25 -0.10 37.61
N ASP A 687 -20.36 -0.78 37.87
CA ASP A 687 -20.73 -1.98 37.12
C ASP A 687 -20.94 -1.60 35.65
N GLY A 688 -20.34 -2.34 34.72
CA GLY A 688 -20.48 -2.04 33.29
C GLY A 688 -19.70 -3.00 32.40
N ILE A 689 -19.97 -2.90 31.10
CA ILE A 689 -19.15 -3.53 30.06
C ILE A 689 -18.11 -2.49 29.64
N TYR A 690 -16.85 -2.80 29.93
CA TYR A 690 -15.73 -1.93 29.59
C TYR A 690 -15.10 -2.41 28.28
N THR A 691 -14.78 -1.47 27.41
CA THR A 691 -14.16 -1.72 26.11
C THR A 691 -12.74 -1.16 26.12
N PHE A 692 -11.76 -2.01 25.82
CA PHE A 692 -10.34 -1.67 25.82
C PHE A 692 -9.79 -1.79 24.40
N ALA A 693 -9.13 -0.75 23.93
CA ALA A 693 -8.32 -0.79 22.72
C ALA A 693 -6.85 -0.98 23.12
N LEU A 694 -6.20 -2.03 22.60
CA LEU A 694 -4.79 -2.33 22.84
C LEU A 694 -4.06 -2.26 21.49
N LEU A 695 -3.17 -1.28 21.36
CA LEU A 695 -2.28 -1.09 20.21
C LEU A 695 -0.89 -1.60 20.57
N SER A 696 -0.34 -2.51 19.77
CA SER A 696 1.06 -2.94 19.88
C SER A 696 1.74 -3.06 18.51
N ASP A 697 3.01 -2.66 18.44
CA ASP A 697 3.97 -3.11 17.43
C ASP A 697 4.64 -4.38 17.94
N ASP A 698 4.68 -5.44 17.13
CA ASP A 698 4.88 -6.82 17.58
C ASP A 698 3.85 -7.25 18.65
N GLY A 699 4.14 -8.34 19.36
CA GLY A 699 3.15 -9.08 20.11
C GLY A 699 2.75 -8.45 21.43
N SER A 700 1.45 -8.50 21.75
CA SER A 700 0.93 -8.22 23.09
C SER A 700 -0.25 -9.10 23.49
N THR A 701 -0.43 -9.29 24.80
CA THR A 701 -1.62 -9.95 25.36
C THR A 701 -2.16 -9.14 26.54
N LEU A 702 -3.49 -9.04 26.63
CA LEU A 702 -4.19 -8.45 27.78
C LEU A 702 -4.97 -9.53 28.53
N MET A 703 -4.67 -9.66 29.82
CA MET A 703 -5.43 -10.48 30.76
C MET A 703 -6.12 -9.61 31.81
N LEU A 704 -7.36 -9.97 32.14
CA LEU A 704 -8.13 -9.40 33.25
C LEU A 704 -8.75 -10.52 34.09
N ASP A 705 -8.64 -10.42 35.41
CA ASP A 705 -9.08 -11.44 36.37
C ASP A 705 -8.50 -12.84 36.10
N GLY A 706 -7.28 -12.91 35.56
CA GLY A 706 -6.62 -14.18 35.21
C GLY A 706 -7.11 -14.83 33.92
N GLU A 707 -7.99 -14.17 33.16
CA GLU A 707 -8.48 -14.64 31.87
C GLU A 707 -7.84 -13.85 30.72
N LEU A 708 -7.43 -14.55 29.66
CA LEU A 708 -6.98 -13.92 28.42
C LEU A 708 -8.16 -13.22 27.74
N LEU A 709 -8.11 -11.89 27.73
CA LEU A 709 -9.15 -11.05 27.15
C LEU A 709 -8.79 -10.61 25.74
N GLY A 710 -7.54 -10.24 25.50
CA GLY A 710 -7.03 -9.82 24.19
C GLY A 710 -5.74 -10.54 23.82
N ASP A 711 -5.71 -11.06 22.59
CA ASP A 711 -4.56 -11.74 22.02
C ASP A 711 -4.17 -11.03 20.71
N ASN A 712 -3.06 -10.30 20.80
CA ASN A 712 -2.36 -9.65 19.70
C ASN A 712 -0.91 -10.17 19.66
N ASP A 713 -0.67 -11.44 20.00
CA ASP A 713 0.68 -12.01 20.09
C ASP A 713 1.27 -12.34 18.70
N GLY A 714 2.60 -12.45 18.63
CA GLY A 714 3.35 -12.68 17.40
C GLY A 714 3.95 -11.42 16.78
N ALA A 715 4.93 -11.59 15.88
CA ALA A 715 5.61 -10.46 15.23
C ALA A 715 4.73 -9.85 14.13
N HIS A 716 4.50 -8.55 14.19
CA HIS A 716 3.67 -7.80 13.25
C HIS A 716 3.92 -6.29 13.37
N SER A 717 3.66 -5.53 12.31
CA SER A 717 3.61 -4.05 12.39
C SER A 717 2.54 -3.57 13.39
N PRO A 718 2.43 -2.27 13.74
CA PRO A 718 1.45 -1.81 14.72
C PRO A 718 0.01 -2.25 14.39
N VAL A 719 -0.60 -3.06 15.26
CA VAL A 719 -1.98 -3.55 15.15
C VAL A 719 -2.73 -3.21 16.44
N GLU A 720 -3.98 -2.75 16.29
CA GLU A 720 -4.89 -2.52 17.39
C GLU A 720 -5.96 -3.61 17.47
N ILE A 721 -6.13 -4.20 18.65
CA ILE A 721 -7.28 -5.05 18.97
C ILE A 721 -8.19 -4.31 19.95
N ILE A 722 -9.51 -4.50 19.79
CA ILE A 722 -10.51 -3.96 20.71
C ILE A 722 -11.24 -5.13 21.36
N VAL A 723 -11.37 -5.12 22.68
CA VAL A 723 -11.93 -6.22 23.47
C VAL A 723 -12.82 -5.70 24.60
N GLN A 724 -13.83 -6.48 24.97
CA GLN A 724 -14.82 -6.11 26.00
C GLN A 724 -14.88 -7.11 27.15
N LYS A 725 -15.07 -6.60 28.36
CA LYS A 725 -15.35 -7.42 29.56
C LYS A 725 -16.40 -6.77 30.45
N ALA A 726 -17.33 -7.57 30.96
CA ALA A 726 -18.31 -7.16 31.96
C ALA A 726 -17.67 -7.20 33.36
N LEU A 727 -17.60 -6.06 34.04
CA LEU A 727 -16.92 -5.89 35.33
C LEU A 727 -17.86 -5.28 36.37
N LYS A 728 -17.78 -5.75 37.62
CA LYS A 728 -18.35 -5.06 38.79
C LYS A 728 -17.48 -3.86 39.19
N ALA A 729 -18.07 -2.87 39.84
CA ALA A 729 -17.30 -1.78 40.44
C ALA A 729 -16.27 -2.32 41.43
N GLY A 730 -15.01 -1.89 41.30
CA GLY A 730 -13.91 -2.27 42.18
C GLY A 730 -12.63 -2.67 41.43
N LEU A 731 -11.76 -3.40 42.13
CA LEU A 731 -10.44 -3.79 41.65
C LEU A 731 -10.48 -5.10 40.85
N HIS A 732 -9.80 -5.12 39.71
CA HIS A 732 -9.64 -6.28 38.84
C HIS A 732 -8.16 -6.50 38.54
N PRO A 733 -7.57 -7.69 38.82
CA PRO A 733 -6.20 -7.97 38.42
C PRO A 733 -6.01 -7.79 36.92
N ILE A 734 -4.97 -7.06 36.52
CA ILE A 734 -4.59 -6.83 35.13
C ILE A 734 -3.17 -7.31 34.89
N GLU A 735 -2.98 -7.99 33.76
CA GLU A 735 -1.66 -8.29 33.22
C GLU A 735 -1.62 -7.93 31.73
N VAL A 736 -0.59 -7.18 31.33
CA VAL A 736 -0.28 -6.92 29.91
C VAL A 736 1.12 -7.42 29.64
N ARG A 737 1.26 -8.33 28.68
CA ARG A 737 2.56 -8.76 28.15
C ARG A 737 2.79 -8.11 26.81
N TYR A 738 4.03 -7.75 26.52
CA TYR A 738 4.40 -7.08 25.27
C TYR A 738 5.85 -7.41 24.91
N PHE A 739 6.15 -7.63 23.63
CA PHE A 739 7.53 -7.64 23.16
C PHE A 739 7.69 -6.82 21.88
N ASP A 740 8.93 -6.39 21.64
CA ASP A 740 9.34 -5.69 20.43
C ASP A 740 10.88 -5.68 20.32
N CYS A 741 11.41 -5.61 19.10
CA CYS A 741 12.85 -5.71 18.85
C CYS A 741 13.54 -4.36 18.52
N ASN A 742 12.82 -3.25 18.42
CA ASN A 742 13.30 -2.04 17.73
C ASN A 742 12.67 -0.70 18.21
N GLY A 743 12.03 -0.68 19.39
CA GLY A 743 11.45 0.52 20.00
C GLY A 743 10.07 0.89 19.45
N GLY A 744 9.19 -0.10 19.28
CA GLY A 744 7.82 0.03 18.77
C GLY A 744 6.83 0.78 19.68
N VAL A 745 5.54 0.47 19.54
CA VAL A 745 4.45 1.10 20.31
C VAL A 745 3.75 0.09 21.21
N LEU A 746 3.39 0.50 22.43
CA LEU A 746 2.42 -0.17 23.29
C LEU A 746 1.50 0.90 23.89
N GLN A 747 0.19 0.77 23.69
CA GLN A 747 -0.78 1.71 24.22
C GLN A 747 -2.11 1.01 24.51
N MET A 748 -2.71 1.29 25.67
CA MET A 748 -4.09 0.88 25.97
C MET A 748 -4.98 2.09 26.24
N GLU A 749 -6.14 2.13 25.59
CA GLU A 749 -7.16 3.19 25.70
C GLU A 749 -8.53 2.59 26.04
N LEU A 750 -9.42 3.41 26.59
CA LEU A 750 -10.84 3.07 26.71
C LEU A 750 -11.57 3.43 25.42
N VAL A 751 -12.59 2.66 25.08
CA VAL A 751 -13.52 3.01 24.00
C VAL A 751 -14.89 3.26 24.60
N ASN A 752 -15.42 4.47 24.39
CA ASN A 752 -16.70 4.87 24.94
C ASN A 752 -17.88 4.32 24.10
N GLU A 753 -19.11 4.53 24.57
CA GLU A 753 -20.33 4.05 23.88
C GLU A 753 -20.52 4.62 22.46
N LYS A 754 -19.84 5.72 22.12
CA LYS A 754 -19.83 6.31 20.77
C LYS A 754 -18.69 5.77 19.90
N SER A 755 -17.97 4.75 20.36
CA SER A 755 -16.77 4.21 19.72
C SER A 755 -15.62 5.22 19.60
N GLU A 756 -15.58 6.22 20.47
CA GLU A 756 -14.48 7.19 20.55
C GLU A 756 -13.46 6.70 21.58
N LYS A 757 -12.16 6.86 21.26
CA LYS A 757 -11.07 6.48 22.17
C LYS A 757 -10.84 7.56 23.22
N GLU A 758 -10.66 7.13 24.45
CA GLU A 758 -10.36 7.97 25.61
C GLU A 758 -9.15 7.43 26.34
N VAL A 759 -8.32 8.34 26.87
CA VAL A 759 -7.16 7.95 27.67
C VAL A 759 -7.64 7.18 28.90
N LEU A 760 -7.07 6.00 29.12
CA LEU A 760 -7.32 5.23 30.33
C LEU A 760 -6.86 6.05 31.55
N PRO A 761 -7.76 6.36 32.52
CA PRO A 761 -7.38 7.19 33.64
C PRO A 761 -6.27 6.52 34.47
N SER A 762 -5.14 7.21 34.67
CA SER A 762 -4.03 6.69 35.49
C SER A 762 -4.45 6.40 36.93
N THR A 763 -5.50 7.07 37.42
CA THR A 763 -6.10 6.84 38.73
C THR A 763 -6.73 5.46 38.87
N TRP A 764 -7.07 4.78 37.77
CA TRP A 764 -7.62 3.41 37.78
C TRP A 764 -6.52 2.36 37.90
N LEU A 765 -5.27 2.69 37.62
CA LEU A 765 -4.17 1.73 37.66
C LEU A 765 -3.52 1.71 39.04
N LYS A 766 -3.42 0.52 39.64
CA LYS A 766 -2.82 0.30 40.96
C LYS A 766 -1.84 -0.88 40.93
N HIS A 767 -0.87 -0.89 41.84
CA HIS A 767 -0.01 -2.05 42.12
C HIS A 767 0.21 -2.20 43.63
N GLU A 768 0.64 -3.39 44.06
CA GLU A 768 1.02 -3.68 45.45
C GLU A 768 2.39 -3.09 45.84
#